data_AF-R6AS61-F1
#
_entry.id   AF-R6AS61-F1
#
_cell.length_a   1.000
_cell.length_b   1.000
_cell.length_c   1.000
_cell.angle_alpha   90.00
_cell.angle_beta   90.00
_cell.angle_gamma   90.00
#
_symmetry.space_group_name_H-M   'P 1'
#
loop_
_entity.id
_entity.type
_entity.pdbx_description
1 polymer ?
#
loop_
_entity_poly.entity_id
_entity_poly.type
_entity_poly.pdbx_seq_one_letter_code
_entity_poly.pdbx_strand_id
1 'polypeptide(L)'
;MKKIKKDTNHRNIVPAGGFVKNIGRRGILIAAGAILLAAGLIVCLSLKKESNLVPPEPPAVPASETPSATPETPAPLPVPSELPSVPCGAVAAGDGLSFGLSSVGLMSYIGYNNGQAYCYDWRDVKAIAAAPAFTVGLTKEGRLLCSGSDALRQESAKLNGITAVCCSSEIVYALSGDGRVIAIGARTESAAASDAEAQLYSEMLNTGDLNNIRLIAAGSDFFIAVEASGKIHSRGNTPELSVFSGHSLTAIAACGSNLAARTEGGLYLCASNAADASTSVLFGAADCKYAFAGNNCFAYVDYAGRLHTDCKLADTDGRRISEAFTEDDANVVDFSCAFGHALVLSDDGTVHAFGSNDFCEGETASWRLRPYLADGGFVLGLAPDADPLIRTGDEYTLENGNRGTAVILGDINMDGSITAADADLLSAYLSGNVQLDPVQLQAANILRDAAKPNSVDAADVEQLRCHLSNYTVIDQYAKSFRYSEQTANAERTNADTVGYIKLEGTNIDAPVMFGPNFYYHYHDARGNSSSRGSIYLYYGYPSQNMVISGHNLRRAGIMLHQLHKIQDEYAPTYGEFKNRLWTLNLFGETHTWEVFAMYEEKPASAEQSSQYYNCNYPQTMESMTSEQISEWITYQQARTELDYSIHVTPNDRFLTVLTCADQHWESNLGGRIYFFLRMVDGH
;
A
#
# COMPACT_ATOMS: atom_id res chain seq x y z
N MET A 1 -34.47 -36.13 36.84
CA MET A 1 -34.71 -37.05 37.99
C MET A 1 -33.37 -37.25 38.71
N LYS A 2 -33.42 -37.27 40.06
CA LYS A 2 -32.35 -37.39 41.08
C LYS A 2 -31.47 -36.16 41.37
N LYS A 3 -31.86 -35.51 42.48
CA LYS A 3 -31.20 -34.53 43.36
C LYS A 3 -30.07 -35.17 44.18
N ILE A 4 -29.20 -34.33 44.77
CA ILE A 4 -28.87 -34.20 46.22
C ILE A 4 -27.90 -32.98 46.34
N LYS A 5 -28.28 -31.82 46.93
CA LYS A 5 -28.14 -31.40 48.36
C LYS A 5 -26.66 -31.38 48.84
N LYS A 6 -26.11 -30.42 49.61
CA LYS A 6 -26.56 -29.15 50.23
C LYS A 6 -25.35 -28.56 50.99
N ASP A 7 -25.38 -27.23 51.20
CA ASP A 7 -24.92 -26.51 52.41
C ASP A 7 -23.41 -26.27 52.68
N THR A 8 -22.91 -25.03 52.54
CA THR A 8 -22.88 -23.86 53.48
C THR A 8 -21.59 -23.77 54.30
N ASN A 9 -20.89 -22.62 54.22
CA ASN A 9 -20.77 -21.74 55.39
C ASN A 9 -20.25 -20.33 55.07
N HIS A 10 -20.89 -19.39 55.77
CA HIS A 10 -20.74 -17.94 55.80
C HIS A 10 -19.36 -17.43 56.28
N ARG A 11 -18.97 -16.20 55.88
CA ARG A 11 -19.13 -14.95 56.65
C ARG A 11 -18.41 -13.75 56.02
N ASN A 12 -19.17 -12.67 55.81
CA ASN A 12 -18.72 -11.29 55.56
C ASN A 12 -17.85 -10.76 56.69
N ILE A 13 -16.79 -9.97 56.38
CA ILE A 13 -16.39 -8.74 57.09
C ILE A 13 -15.65 -7.79 56.12
N VAL A 14 -16.17 -6.57 55.94
CA VAL A 14 -15.50 -5.31 55.53
C VAL A 14 -15.31 -4.53 56.87
N PRO A 15 -14.28 -3.70 57.18
CA PRO A 15 -14.01 -2.45 56.43
C PRO A 15 -12.63 -1.73 56.55
N ALA A 16 -12.51 -0.67 55.72
CA ALA A 16 -11.97 0.68 55.97
C ALA A 16 -10.50 0.95 56.37
N GLY A 17 -9.98 2.05 55.81
CA GLY A 17 -9.23 3.07 56.55
C GLY A 17 -7.76 3.23 56.17
N GLY A 18 -7.42 4.34 55.50
CA GLY A 18 -6.07 4.69 55.07
C GLY A 18 -5.11 5.16 56.18
N PHE A 19 -3.86 5.44 55.80
CA PHE A 19 -2.97 6.33 56.54
C PHE A 19 -1.91 6.97 55.63
N VAL A 20 -1.76 8.27 55.82
CA VAL A 20 -0.73 9.18 55.31
C VAL A 20 0.55 9.03 56.14
N LYS A 21 1.75 9.07 55.54
CA LYS A 21 2.85 9.97 55.94
C LYS A 21 4.16 9.81 55.14
N ASN A 22 4.67 10.98 54.76
CA ASN A 22 6.04 11.32 54.34
C ASN A 22 7.15 10.81 55.28
N ILE A 23 8.36 10.64 54.73
CA ILE A 23 9.74 10.90 55.23
C ILE A 23 10.69 10.10 54.32
N GLY A 24 11.84 10.56 53.80
CA GLY A 24 12.60 11.80 53.94
C GLY A 24 13.82 11.79 53.01
N ARG A 25 14.34 12.98 52.68
CA ARG A 25 15.63 13.20 52.02
C ARG A 25 16.78 12.99 53.02
N ARG A 26 17.87 12.33 52.60
CA ARG A 26 19.29 12.80 52.65
C ARG A 26 20.27 11.64 52.45
N GLY A 27 21.30 11.87 51.63
CA GLY A 27 22.48 11.00 51.53
C GLY A 27 23.37 11.35 50.34
N ILE A 28 24.18 12.40 50.48
CA ILE A 28 25.21 12.87 49.55
C ILE A 28 26.44 11.94 49.66
N LEU A 29 27.06 11.57 48.54
CA LEU A 29 28.52 11.40 48.48
C LEU A 29 29.08 11.80 47.11
N ILE A 30 30.13 12.60 47.21
CA ILE A 30 30.87 13.34 46.19
C ILE A 30 32.07 12.50 45.76
N ALA A 31 32.41 12.52 44.46
CA ALA A 31 33.80 12.59 44.00
C ALA A 31 33.85 13.27 42.63
N ALA A 32 34.51 14.43 42.61
CA ALA A 32 34.73 15.29 41.47
C ALA A 32 36.13 15.06 40.87
N GLY A 33 36.33 15.49 39.63
CA GLY A 33 37.65 15.58 39.00
C GLY A 33 37.57 16.14 37.58
N ALA A 34 37.26 17.42 37.47
CA ALA A 34 37.21 18.18 36.22
C ALA A 34 38.61 18.64 35.76
N ILE A 35 38.75 19.09 34.50
CA ILE A 35 39.14 20.47 34.11
C ILE A 35 39.86 20.57 32.72
N LEU A 36 39.15 21.27 31.82
CA LEU A 36 39.51 22.33 30.85
C LEU A 36 40.29 22.11 29.52
N LEU A 37 39.62 22.64 28.49
CA LEU A 37 40.06 23.21 27.20
C LEU A 37 41.17 24.29 27.30
N ALA A 38 42.04 24.38 26.28
CA ALA A 38 42.14 25.54 25.36
C ALA A 38 43.40 25.55 24.44
N ALA A 39 43.16 25.85 23.15
CA ALA A 39 43.89 26.71 22.20
C ALA A 39 45.42 26.60 21.95
N GLY A 40 45.81 26.72 20.67
CA GLY A 40 47.13 27.28 20.28
C GLY A 40 47.70 26.78 18.94
N LEU A 41 47.56 27.59 17.89
CA LEU A 41 48.23 27.48 16.59
C LEU A 41 49.71 27.97 16.68
N ILE A 42 50.56 27.61 15.68
CA ILE A 42 51.73 28.35 15.12
C ILE A 42 53.17 27.85 15.41
N VAL A 43 53.82 27.37 14.31
CA VAL A 43 55.21 27.60 13.80
C VAL A 43 56.38 26.85 14.49
N CYS A 44 57.46 26.36 13.85
CA CYS A 44 57.92 26.05 12.48
C CYS A 44 59.35 25.41 12.60
N LEU A 45 59.89 24.97 11.45
CA LEU A 45 61.32 24.81 11.06
C LEU A 45 61.97 23.47 11.44
N SER A 46 62.66 22.73 10.54
CA SER A 46 63.45 23.10 9.35
C SER A 46 63.71 21.86 8.46
N LEU A 47 63.46 21.89 7.14
CA LEU A 47 64.33 22.30 6.00
C LEU A 47 65.12 21.15 5.33
N LYS A 48 64.82 20.87 4.05
CA LYS A 48 65.72 21.22 2.93
C LYS A 48 65.09 21.16 1.52
N LYS A 49 64.91 22.37 0.99
CA LYS A 49 64.97 22.94 -0.37
C LYS A 49 66.15 22.36 -1.23
N GLU A 50 66.27 22.37 -2.57
CA GLU A 50 65.80 23.12 -3.77
C GLU A 50 65.91 22.17 -5.00
N SER A 51 65.32 22.36 -6.19
CA SER A 51 65.30 23.54 -7.06
C SER A 51 64.32 23.37 -8.24
N ASN A 52 63.75 24.49 -8.70
CA ASN A 52 62.90 24.65 -9.90
C ASN A 52 63.72 24.77 -11.18
N LEU A 53 63.26 24.20 -12.29
CA LEU A 53 63.37 24.76 -13.66
C LEU A 53 62.19 24.30 -14.54
N VAL A 54 61.67 25.21 -15.37
CA VAL A 54 60.62 25.05 -16.41
C VAL A 54 61.21 25.63 -17.71
N PRO A 55 60.74 25.28 -18.93
CA PRO A 55 60.80 24.03 -19.69
C PRO A 55 61.69 24.20 -20.96
N PRO A 56 61.65 23.29 -21.95
CA PRO A 56 61.66 23.78 -23.33
C PRO A 56 60.56 23.17 -24.21
N GLU A 57 60.09 23.96 -25.18
CA GLU A 57 59.21 23.59 -26.29
C GLU A 57 59.77 22.42 -27.12
N PRO A 58 58.89 21.64 -27.79
CA PRO A 58 59.29 20.44 -28.53
C PRO A 58 59.83 20.78 -29.93
N PRO A 59 60.81 20.04 -30.45
CA PRO A 59 61.17 20.10 -31.86
C PRO A 59 60.21 19.26 -32.72
N ALA A 60 60.09 19.70 -33.98
CA ALA A 60 59.18 19.21 -35.00
C ALA A 60 59.33 17.72 -35.38
N VAL A 61 58.19 17.17 -35.82
CA VAL A 61 57.92 15.84 -36.38
C VAL A 61 58.83 15.48 -37.57
N PRO A 62 59.13 14.18 -37.74
CA PRO A 62 58.94 13.58 -39.06
C PRO A 62 58.02 12.35 -39.00
N ALA A 63 57.14 12.28 -39.99
CA ALA A 63 56.17 11.23 -40.20
C ALA A 63 56.82 9.88 -40.52
N SER A 64 56.25 8.80 -39.98
CA SER A 64 56.48 7.44 -40.45
C SER A 64 55.32 6.55 -40.02
N GLU A 65 54.59 6.06 -41.02
CA GLU A 65 53.43 5.17 -40.94
C GLU A 65 53.81 3.76 -40.49
N THR A 66 53.09 3.19 -39.52
CA THR A 66 52.68 1.77 -39.47
C THR A 66 51.76 1.52 -38.25
N PRO A 67 50.66 0.75 -38.38
CA PRO A 67 49.66 0.61 -37.31
C PRO A 67 50.07 -0.49 -36.32
N SER A 68 50.20 -0.15 -35.05
CA SER A 68 50.28 -1.12 -33.95
C SER A 68 49.04 -0.97 -33.08
N ALA A 69 48.14 -1.95 -33.18
CA ALA A 69 46.95 -2.03 -32.35
C ALA A 69 47.35 -2.26 -30.89
N THR A 70 47.13 -1.25 -30.06
CA THR A 70 47.08 -1.39 -28.61
C THR A 70 45.63 -1.73 -28.26
N PRO A 71 45.32 -2.66 -27.36
CA PRO A 71 43.93 -2.94 -27.00
C PRO A 71 43.38 -1.71 -26.30
N GLU A 72 42.57 -0.92 -27.02
CA GLU A 72 41.75 0.10 -26.40
C GLU A 72 40.86 -0.61 -25.37
N THR A 73 40.98 -0.17 -24.12
CA THR A 73 39.99 -0.51 -23.10
C THR A 73 38.65 -0.02 -23.65
N PRO A 74 37.61 -0.89 -23.75
CA PRO A 74 36.35 -0.46 -24.33
C PRO A 74 35.87 0.78 -23.60
N ALA A 75 35.56 1.84 -24.36
CA ALA A 75 34.86 2.99 -23.80
C ALA A 75 33.64 2.45 -23.02
N PRO A 76 33.34 2.96 -21.82
CA PRO A 76 32.12 2.59 -21.11
C PRO A 76 30.97 2.76 -22.10
N LEU A 77 30.20 1.68 -22.32
CA LEU A 77 29.00 1.76 -23.12
C LEU A 77 28.16 2.93 -22.59
N PRO A 78 27.53 3.73 -23.48
CA PRO A 78 26.64 4.79 -23.04
C PRO A 78 25.60 4.16 -22.10
N VAL A 79 25.59 4.64 -20.86
CA VAL A 79 24.53 4.34 -19.90
C VAL A 79 23.25 4.93 -20.51
N PRO A 80 22.19 4.14 -20.74
CA PRO A 80 20.94 4.65 -21.29
C PRO A 80 20.43 5.80 -20.43
N SER A 81 20.08 6.92 -21.08
CA SER A 81 19.71 8.20 -20.47
C SER A 81 18.21 8.44 -20.44
N GLU A 82 17.39 7.46 -20.05
CA GLU A 82 15.92 7.61 -20.03
C GLU A 82 15.30 6.89 -18.81
N LEU A 83 14.45 7.60 -18.06
CA LEU A 83 13.40 6.97 -17.23
C LEU A 83 12.17 6.75 -18.14
N PRO A 84 11.48 5.61 -18.05
CA PRO A 84 10.52 5.47 -16.94
C PRO A 84 10.59 4.09 -16.30
N SER A 85 10.89 4.03 -15.00
CA SER A 85 10.63 2.84 -14.21
C SER A 85 9.15 2.85 -13.81
N VAL A 86 8.30 2.21 -14.61
CA VAL A 86 7.21 1.44 -13.98
C VAL A 86 7.83 0.10 -13.59
N PRO A 87 7.82 -0.29 -12.30
CA PRO A 87 8.37 -1.56 -11.89
C PRO A 87 7.44 -2.67 -12.41
N CYS A 88 8.00 -3.66 -13.09
CA CYS A 88 7.43 -5.00 -13.07
C CYS A 88 7.13 -5.35 -11.60
N GLY A 89 5.87 -5.62 -11.25
CA GLY A 89 5.47 -5.97 -9.89
C GLY A 89 4.88 -4.83 -9.06
N ALA A 90 4.23 -3.85 -9.70
CA ALA A 90 3.34 -2.90 -9.05
C ALA A 90 1.98 -3.55 -8.71
N VAL A 91 1.54 -4.50 -9.54
CA VAL A 91 0.43 -5.39 -9.21
C VAL A 91 0.91 -6.84 -9.16
N ALA A 92 0.34 -7.63 -8.27
CA ALA A 92 0.61 -9.06 -8.21
C ALA A 92 -0.68 -9.86 -7.98
N ALA A 93 -0.89 -10.84 -8.84
CA ALA A 93 -1.94 -11.85 -8.71
C ALA A 93 -1.43 -13.00 -7.83
N GLY A 94 -2.16 -13.33 -6.77
CA GLY A 94 -1.87 -14.41 -5.81
C GLY A 94 -2.97 -15.49 -5.78
N ASP A 95 -2.91 -16.45 -4.84
CA ASP A 95 -3.98 -17.44 -4.71
C ASP A 95 -5.18 -16.84 -3.95
N GLY A 96 -6.24 -16.48 -4.68
CA GLY A 96 -7.42 -15.80 -4.14
C GLY A 96 -7.15 -14.41 -3.56
N LEU A 97 -6.05 -13.77 -4.00
CA LEU A 97 -5.56 -12.48 -3.50
C LEU A 97 -5.04 -11.65 -4.66
N SER A 98 -5.32 -10.36 -4.62
CA SER A 98 -4.69 -9.35 -5.46
C SER A 98 -3.84 -8.45 -4.57
N PHE A 99 -2.70 -8.01 -5.07
CA PHE A 99 -1.83 -7.02 -4.43
C PHE A 99 -1.61 -5.82 -5.34
N GLY A 100 -1.50 -4.64 -4.72
CA GLY A 100 -1.22 -3.39 -5.39
C GLY A 100 -0.21 -2.58 -4.61
N LEU A 101 0.76 -2.00 -5.31
CA LEU A 101 1.76 -1.10 -4.75
C LEU A 101 1.41 0.34 -5.08
N SER A 102 1.17 1.15 -4.06
CA SER A 102 1.03 2.61 -4.23
C SER A 102 2.37 3.26 -4.59
N SER A 103 2.32 4.46 -5.18
CA SER A 103 3.54 5.27 -5.44
C SER A 103 4.41 5.55 -4.21
N VAL A 104 3.80 5.61 -3.03
CA VAL A 104 4.51 5.90 -1.78
C VAL A 104 5.03 4.63 -1.10
N GLY A 105 4.96 3.48 -1.78
CA GLY A 105 5.48 2.21 -1.30
C GLY A 105 4.61 1.56 -0.22
N LEU A 106 3.34 1.98 -0.10
CA LEU A 106 2.32 1.28 0.68
C LEU A 106 1.77 0.11 -0.13
N MET A 107 1.61 -1.03 0.54
CA MET A 107 1.04 -2.23 -0.02
C MET A 107 -0.46 -2.31 0.28
N SER A 108 -1.23 -2.62 -0.75
CA SER A 108 -2.65 -2.93 -0.71
C SER A 108 -2.85 -4.40 -1.03
N TYR A 109 -3.82 -5.05 -0.40
CA TYR A 109 -4.31 -6.33 -0.90
C TYR A 109 -5.82 -6.46 -0.71
N ILE A 110 -6.45 -7.24 -1.58
CA ILE A 110 -7.83 -7.65 -1.44
C ILE A 110 -7.95 -9.13 -1.77
N GLY A 111 -8.83 -9.84 -1.07
CA GLY A 111 -8.98 -11.29 -1.24
C GLY A 111 -8.88 -12.05 0.07
N TYR A 112 -8.87 -13.38 -0.05
CA TYR A 112 -8.87 -14.29 1.08
C TYR A 112 -7.49 -14.43 1.71
N ASN A 113 -7.30 -13.83 2.87
CA ASN A 113 -6.04 -13.87 3.60
C ASN A 113 -6.11 -14.81 4.83
N ASN A 114 -5.32 -15.89 4.79
CA ASN A 114 -5.09 -16.82 5.89
C ASN A 114 -3.73 -16.63 6.57
N GLY A 115 -3.08 -15.50 6.29
CA GLY A 115 -1.78 -15.11 6.82
C GLY A 115 -0.72 -14.86 5.78
N GLN A 116 -0.96 -15.20 4.52
CA GLN A 116 -0.05 -14.96 3.40
C GLN A 116 0.08 -13.48 3.00
N ALA A 117 -0.88 -12.63 3.40
CA ALA A 117 -0.96 -11.22 2.95
C ALA A 117 -0.94 -10.18 4.08
N TYR A 118 -0.46 -10.48 5.30
CA TYR A 118 -0.32 -9.45 6.35
C TYR A 118 0.80 -8.44 6.02
N CYS A 119 0.47 -7.45 5.18
CA CYS A 119 1.42 -6.51 4.58
C CYS A 119 0.98 -5.04 4.64
N TYR A 120 -0.10 -4.70 5.34
CA TYR A 120 -0.59 -3.30 5.45
C TYR A 120 0.36 -2.38 6.21
N ASP A 121 1.17 -2.93 7.10
CA ASP A 121 2.19 -2.20 7.84
C ASP A 121 3.46 -1.97 7.00
N TRP A 122 3.54 -2.55 5.81
CA TRP A 122 4.71 -2.40 4.95
C TRP A 122 4.77 -0.99 4.37
N ARG A 123 5.99 -0.46 4.31
CA ARG A 123 6.33 0.88 3.83
C ARG A 123 7.54 0.77 2.92
N ASP A 124 7.69 1.75 2.03
CA ASP A 124 8.82 1.87 1.10
C ASP A 124 9.02 0.63 0.22
N VAL A 125 7.97 -0.14 -0.04
CA VAL A 125 8.04 -1.29 -0.96
C VAL A 125 8.19 -0.77 -2.39
N LYS A 126 9.02 -1.45 -3.19
CA LYS A 126 9.27 -1.16 -4.61
C LYS A 126 9.00 -2.33 -5.57
N ALA A 127 8.83 -3.55 -5.04
CA ALA A 127 8.48 -4.73 -5.83
C ALA A 127 7.79 -5.78 -4.96
N ILE A 128 6.86 -6.53 -5.57
CA ILE A 128 6.04 -7.56 -4.94
C ILE A 128 6.34 -8.92 -5.57
N ALA A 129 6.43 -9.96 -4.75
CA ALA A 129 6.37 -11.34 -5.20
C ALA A 129 5.34 -12.11 -4.36
N ALA A 130 4.36 -12.72 -5.01
CA ALA A 130 3.26 -13.45 -4.35
C ALA A 130 3.31 -14.94 -4.70
N ALA A 131 3.14 -15.77 -3.68
CA ALA A 131 2.99 -17.22 -3.77
C ALA A 131 1.73 -17.65 -3.00
N PRO A 132 1.23 -18.89 -3.19
CA PRO A 132 0.00 -19.34 -2.52
C PRO A 132 0.01 -19.19 -0.99
N ALA A 133 1.18 -19.43 -0.38
CA ALA A 133 1.32 -19.47 1.08
C ALA A 133 2.00 -18.23 1.69
N PHE A 134 2.59 -17.34 0.88
CA PHE A 134 3.35 -16.20 1.39
C PHE A 134 3.44 -15.07 0.36
N THR A 135 3.73 -13.87 0.86
CA THR A 135 4.01 -12.68 0.05
C THR A 135 5.31 -12.07 0.51
N VAL A 136 6.05 -11.48 -0.44
CA VAL A 136 7.32 -10.79 -0.19
C VAL A 136 7.27 -9.40 -0.81
N GLY A 137 7.67 -8.40 -0.03
CA GLY A 137 7.89 -7.03 -0.48
C GLY A 137 9.39 -6.70 -0.42
N LEU A 138 9.94 -6.20 -1.52
CA LEU A 138 11.29 -5.63 -1.55
C LEU A 138 11.21 -4.13 -1.31
N THR A 139 11.91 -3.63 -0.30
CA THR A 139 11.95 -2.20 0.04
C THR A 139 12.96 -1.41 -0.81
N LYS A 140 12.81 -0.07 -0.85
CA LYS A 140 13.75 0.85 -1.51
C LYS A 140 15.17 0.70 -0.99
N GLU A 141 15.34 0.46 0.31
CA GLU A 141 16.64 0.25 0.97
C GLU A 141 17.22 -1.16 0.75
N GLY A 142 16.51 -2.04 0.03
CA GLY A 142 16.98 -3.39 -0.27
C GLY A 142 16.82 -4.38 0.89
N ARG A 143 15.83 -4.18 1.77
CA ARG A 143 15.36 -5.16 2.76
C ARG A 143 14.16 -5.92 2.23
N LEU A 144 13.94 -7.14 2.71
CA LEU A 144 12.76 -7.94 2.43
C LEU A 144 11.77 -7.91 3.60
N LEU A 145 10.50 -7.72 3.27
CA LEU A 145 9.35 -7.86 4.18
C LEU A 145 8.58 -9.11 3.75
N CYS A 146 8.23 -9.99 4.69
CA CYS A 146 7.59 -11.26 4.38
C CYS A 146 6.36 -11.52 5.27
N SER A 147 5.30 -12.04 4.66
CA SER A 147 4.11 -12.55 5.33
C SER A 147 3.86 -14.00 4.95
N GLY A 148 3.19 -14.78 5.79
CA GLY A 148 2.82 -16.19 5.55
C GLY A 148 3.60 -17.21 6.39
N SER A 149 4.86 -16.93 6.73
CA SER A 149 5.69 -17.82 7.55
C SER A 149 6.61 -17.05 8.50
N ASP A 150 6.58 -17.40 9.78
CA ASP A 150 7.45 -16.80 10.81
C ASP A 150 8.93 -17.12 10.54
N ALA A 151 9.22 -18.36 10.12
CA ALA A 151 10.57 -18.75 9.73
C ALA A 151 11.06 -17.93 8.53
N LEU A 152 10.21 -17.76 7.52
CA LEU A 152 10.52 -16.93 6.37
C LEU A 152 10.81 -15.48 6.77
N ARG A 153 10.01 -14.91 7.68
CA ARG A 153 10.19 -13.55 8.20
C ARG A 153 11.51 -13.39 8.96
N GLN A 154 11.88 -14.36 9.79
CA GLN A 154 13.13 -14.32 10.56
C GLN A 154 14.36 -14.43 9.67
N GLU A 155 14.34 -15.28 8.64
CA GLU A 155 15.46 -15.43 7.72
C GLU A 155 15.60 -14.24 6.77
N SER A 156 14.48 -13.76 6.21
CA SER A 156 14.46 -12.58 5.32
C SER A 156 14.91 -11.30 6.03
N ALA A 157 14.59 -11.12 7.31
CA ALA A 157 15.02 -9.96 8.10
C ALA A 157 16.54 -9.83 8.27
N LYS A 158 17.31 -10.91 8.01
CA LYS A 158 18.78 -10.89 8.05
C LYS A 158 19.38 -10.34 6.76
N LEU A 159 18.60 -10.27 5.67
CA LEU A 159 19.07 -9.86 4.35
C LEU A 159 18.99 -8.33 4.19
N ASN A 160 19.99 -7.78 3.49
CA ASN A 160 20.09 -6.37 3.15
C ASN A 160 20.77 -6.21 1.80
N GLY A 161 20.63 -5.04 1.16
CA GLY A 161 21.26 -4.77 -0.13
C GLY A 161 20.69 -5.60 -1.28
N ILE A 162 19.44 -6.06 -1.14
CA ILE A 162 18.73 -6.83 -2.16
C ILE A 162 18.22 -5.88 -3.26
N THR A 163 18.38 -6.29 -4.51
CA THR A 163 18.01 -5.50 -5.70
C THR A 163 16.84 -6.08 -6.48
N ALA A 164 16.60 -7.38 -6.38
CA ALA A 164 15.44 -8.04 -7.00
C ALA A 164 14.97 -9.24 -6.17
N VAL A 165 13.69 -9.58 -6.31
CA VAL A 165 13.07 -10.71 -5.64
C VAL A 165 12.12 -11.43 -6.60
N CYS A 166 12.07 -12.76 -6.51
CA CYS A 166 11.02 -13.59 -7.11
C CYS A 166 10.74 -14.80 -6.20
N CYS A 167 9.62 -15.48 -6.40
CA CYS A 167 9.27 -16.65 -5.60
C CYS A 167 8.73 -17.79 -6.46
N SER A 168 9.06 -19.02 -6.04
CA SER A 168 8.30 -20.21 -6.44
C SER A 168 7.17 -20.46 -5.44
N SER A 169 6.47 -21.58 -5.56
CA SER A 169 5.41 -21.96 -4.60
C SER A 169 5.90 -22.06 -3.14
N GLU A 170 7.19 -22.36 -2.93
CA GLU A 170 7.74 -22.67 -1.61
C GLU A 170 9.06 -21.95 -1.27
N ILE A 171 9.68 -21.23 -2.21
CA ILE A 171 11.01 -20.63 -2.02
C ILE A 171 11.01 -19.17 -2.46
N VAL A 172 11.62 -18.31 -1.64
CA VAL A 172 11.95 -16.92 -1.98
C VAL A 172 13.38 -16.86 -2.51
N TYR A 173 13.58 -16.22 -3.66
CA TYR A 173 14.90 -15.94 -4.22
C TYR A 173 15.16 -14.44 -4.17
N ALA A 174 16.29 -14.07 -3.57
CA ALA A 174 16.73 -12.70 -3.43
C ALA A 174 18.04 -12.48 -4.18
N LEU A 175 18.08 -11.51 -5.09
CA LEU A 175 19.31 -11.09 -5.76
C LEU A 175 19.94 -9.94 -4.98
N SER A 176 21.16 -10.16 -4.49
CA SER A 176 21.97 -9.14 -3.83
C SER A 176 22.61 -8.20 -4.86
N GLY A 177 22.86 -6.94 -4.48
CA GLY A 177 23.51 -5.95 -5.33
C GLY A 177 24.94 -6.30 -5.76
N ASP A 178 25.57 -7.28 -5.13
CA ASP A 178 26.85 -7.87 -5.56
C ASP A 178 26.71 -9.03 -6.56
N GLY A 179 25.49 -9.34 -7.01
CA GLY A 179 25.20 -10.36 -8.01
C GLY A 179 25.10 -11.79 -7.47
N ARG A 180 24.94 -11.98 -6.16
CA ARG A 180 24.67 -13.29 -5.54
C ARG A 180 23.18 -13.57 -5.41
N VAL A 181 22.79 -14.84 -5.55
CA VAL A 181 21.41 -15.29 -5.27
C VAL A 181 21.35 -15.96 -3.92
N ILE A 182 20.36 -15.59 -3.11
CA ILE A 182 20.07 -16.19 -1.81
C ILE A 182 18.66 -16.80 -1.88
N ALA A 183 18.56 -18.10 -1.60
CA ALA A 183 17.28 -18.79 -1.52
C ALA A 183 16.85 -18.99 -0.04
N ILE A 184 15.61 -18.65 0.28
CA ILE A 184 15.00 -18.90 1.59
C ILE A 184 13.78 -19.81 1.40
N GLY A 185 13.82 -20.96 2.04
CA GLY A 185 12.69 -21.90 2.05
C GLY A 185 11.57 -21.44 2.97
N ALA A 186 10.32 -21.45 2.50
CA ALA A 186 9.14 -21.18 3.30
C ALA A 186 8.54 -22.45 3.94
N ARG A 187 9.01 -23.63 3.53
CA ARG A 187 8.52 -24.94 4.00
C ARG A 187 8.83 -25.15 5.47
N THR A 188 7.82 -25.43 6.28
CA THR A 188 7.99 -25.94 7.65
C THR A 188 8.23 -27.44 7.61
N GLU A 189 9.01 -27.98 8.56
CA GLU A 189 9.43 -29.39 8.62
C GLU A 189 8.27 -30.42 8.63
N SER A 190 7.01 -30.00 8.70
CA SER A 190 5.83 -30.87 8.82
C SER A 190 5.15 -31.26 7.51
N ALA A 191 5.57 -30.76 6.34
CA ALA A 191 4.93 -31.13 5.08
C ALA A 191 5.42 -32.53 4.61
N ALA A 192 4.52 -33.50 4.53
CA ALA A 192 4.80 -34.82 3.94
C ALA A 192 5.04 -34.68 2.43
N ALA A 193 6.30 -34.59 2.00
CA ALA A 193 6.68 -34.75 0.59
C ALA A 193 7.04 -36.20 0.30
N SER A 194 6.79 -36.61 -0.93
CA SER A 194 7.50 -37.72 -1.56
C SER A 194 9.00 -37.43 -1.63
N ASP A 195 9.83 -38.48 -1.74
CA ASP A 195 11.28 -38.33 -1.90
C ASP A 195 11.66 -37.46 -3.12
N ALA A 196 10.85 -37.52 -4.19
CA ALA A 196 11.04 -36.73 -5.40
C ALA A 196 10.80 -35.23 -5.16
N GLU A 197 9.74 -34.85 -4.45
CA GLU A 197 9.45 -33.45 -4.09
C GLU A 197 10.52 -32.89 -3.15
N ALA A 198 10.99 -33.69 -2.19
CA ALA A 198 12.06 -33.28 -1.28
C ALA A 198 13.40 -33.07 -2.02
N GLN A 199 13.70 -33.92 -3.01
CA GLN A 199 14.89 -33.78 -3.85
C GLN A 199 14.80 -32.53 -4.74
N LEU A 200 13.67 -32.31 -5.39
CA LEU A 200 13.42 -31.12 -6.21
C LEU A 200 13.56 -29.83 -5.39
N TYR A 201 12.93 -29.79 -4.21
CA TYR A 201 13.03 -28.67 -3.29
C TYR A 201 14.48 -28.39 -2.86
N SER A 202 15.25 -29.44 -2.56
CA SER A 202 16.67 -29.32 -2.18
C SER A 202 17.55 -28.81 -3.33
N GLU A 203 17.27 -29.24 -4.56
CA GLU A 203 17.95 -28.74 -5.75
C GLU A 203 17.67 -27.25 -5.96
N MET A 204 16.39 -26.86 -5.88
CA MET A 204 15.96 -25.47 -6.06
C MET A 204 16.53 -24.51 -5.00
N LEU A 205 16.67 -24.97 -3.74
CA LEU A 205 17.32 -24.19 -2.69
C LEU A 205 18.83 -23.97 -2.91
N ASN A 206 19.48 -24.84 -3.69
CA ASN A 206 20.93 -24.80 -3.87
C ASN A 206 21.36 -23.70 -4.86
N THR A 207 21.62 -22.51 -4.30
CA THR A 207 21.99 -21.29 -5.03
C THR A 207 23.40 -20.79 -4.71
N GLY A 208 24.17 -21.52 -3.88
CA GLY A 208 25.48 -21.06 -3.39
C GLY A 208 26.56 -20.91 -4.48
N ASP A 209 26.38 -21.56 -5.63
CA ASP A 209 27.25 -21.43 -6.81
C ASP A 209 26.90 -20.22 -7.70
N LEU A 210 25.72 -19.62 -7.52
CA LEU A 210 25.22 -18.55 -8.38
C LEU A 210 25.81 -17.19 -7.98
N ASN A 211 26.69 -16.68 -8.84
CA ASN A 211 27.39 -15.41 -8.67
C ASN A 211 27.39 -14.64 -10.01
N ASN A 212 27.55 -13.32 -9.96
CA ASN A 212 27.47 -12.43 -11.14
C ASN A 212 26.11 -12.50 -11.88
N ILE A 213 25.05 -12.79 -11.14
CA ILE A 213 23.68 -12.83 -11.64
C ILE A 213 23.15 -11.41 -11.77
N ARG A 214 22.39 -11.16 -12.84
CA ARG A 214 21.73 -9.89 -13.13
C ARG A 214 20.20 -10.01 -13.13
N LEU A 215 19.66 -11.14 -13.58
CA LEU A 215 18.23 -11.37 -13.68
C LEU A 215 17.85 -12.66 -12.97
N ILE A 216 16.70 -12.66 -12.30
CA ILE A 216 16.10 -13.84 -11.65
C ILE A 216 14.61 -13.94 -11.96
N ALA A 217 14.09 -15.15 -12.15
CA ALA A 217 12.67 -15.44 -12.25
C ALA A 217 12.37 -16.86 -11.75
N ALA A 218 11.18 -17.08 -11.20
CA ALA A 218 10.74 -18.37 -10.69
C ALA A 218 9.33 -18.69 -11.15
N GLY A 219 9.12 -19.92 -11.63
CA GLY A 219 7.79 -20.49 -11.77
C GLY A 219 7.39 -21.27 -10.52
N SER A 220 6.36 -22.10 -10.61
CA SER A 220 5.89 -22.90 -9.47
C SER A 220 6.95 -23.87 -8.94
N ASP A 221 7.69 -24.51 -9.83
CA ASP A 221 8.61 -25.61 -9.52
C ASP A 221 9.95 -25.52 -10.29
N PHE A 222 10.30 -24.31 -10.74
CA PHE A 222 11.59 -24.02 -11.34
C PHE A 222 12.10 -22.62 -11.02
N PHE A 223 13.41 -22.43 -11.16
CA PHE A 223 14.09 -21.15 -10.97
C PHE A 223 15.12 -20.91 -12.07
N ILE A 224 15.18 -19.66 -12.56
CA ILE A 224 16.10 -19.19 -13.60
C ILE A 224 16.92 -18.02 -13.07
N ALA A 225 18.23 -18.06 -13.31
CA ALA A 225 19.14 -16.96 -13.04
C ALA A 225 20.00 -16.70 -14.28
N VAL A 226 20.15 -15.44 -14.67
CA VAL A 226 20.91 -15.05 -15.86
C VAL A 226 22.08 -14.15 -15.46
N GLU A 227 23.28 -14.52 -15.90
CA GLU A 227 24.47 -13.71 -15.73
C GLU A 227 24.48 -12.50 -16.67
N ALA A 228 25.27 -11.46 -16.35
CA ALA A 228 25.54 -10.37 -17.29
C ALA A 228 26.19 -10.84 -18.61
N SER A 229 26.82 -12.02 -18.61
CA SER A 229 27.37 -12.67 -19.81
C SER A 229 26.31 -13.24 -20.75
N GLY A 230 25.04 -13.31 -20.32
CA GLY A 230 23.95 -13.99 -21.01
C GLY A 230 23.85 -15.49 -20.69
N LYS A 231 24.75 -16.04 -19.86
CA LYS A 231 24.66 -17.43 -19.42
C LYS A 231 23.44 -17.64 -18.52
N ILE A 232 22.61 -18.63 -18.87
CA ILE A 232 21.41 -19.01 -18.14
C ILE A 232 21.72 -20.19 -17.22
N HIS A 233 21.39 -20.05 -15.94
CA HIS A 233 21.39 -21.11 -14.93
C HIS A 233 19.97 -21.45 -14.58
N SER A 234 19.71 -22.73 -14.36
CA SER A 234 18.38 -23.23 -14.08
C SER A 234 18.39 -24.25 -12.94
N ARG A 235 17.26 -24.36 -12.23
CA ARG A 235 17.00 -25.35 -11.17
C ARG A 235 15.57 -25.84 -11.30
N GLY A 236 15.34 -27.12 -11.02
CA GLY A 236 14.02 -27.73 -11.02
C GLY A 236 13.44 -27.99 -12.41
N ASN A 237 12.11 -28.01 -12.52
CA ASN A 237 11.40 -28.44 -13.73
C ASN A 237 11.31 -27.31 -14.75
N THR A 238 12.44 -26.94 -15.33
CA THR A 238 12.55 -25.75 -16.19
C THR A 238 12.01 -26.00 -17.59
N PRO A 239 11.37 -25.00 -18.25
CA PRO A 239 10.94 -25.13 -19.64
C PRO A 239 12.14 -25.13 -20.62
N GLU A 240 11.88 -25.44 -21.89
CA GLU A 240 12.91 -25.51 -22.94
C GLU A 240 13.66 -24.17 -23.12
N LEU A 241 14.94 -24.13 -22.73
CA LEU A 241 15.72 -22.89 -22.68
C LEU A 241 16.41 -22.53 -24.00
N SER A 242 16.42 -23.44 -25.00
CA SER A 242 17.09 -23.20 -26.28
C SER A 242 16.53 -22.00 -27.04
N VAL A 243 15.26 -21.64 -26.81
CA VAL A 243 14.61 -20.44 -27.38
C VAL A 243 15.29 -19.13 -26.98
N PHE A 244 15.93 -19.08 -25.81
CA PHE A 244 16.62 -17.88 -25.32
C PHE A 244 18.11 -17.84 -25.72
N SER A 245 18.64 -18.94 -26.25
CA SER A 245 20.05 -19.06 -26.56
C SER A 245 20.46 -18.15 -27.72
N GLY A 246 21.56 -17.40 -27.52
CA GLY A 246 22.06 -16.44 -28.52
C GLY A 246 21.41 -15.06 -28.47
N HIS A 247 20.51 -14.81 -27.52
CA HIS A 247 19.90 -13.50 -27.29
C HIS A 247 20.45 -12.82 -26.02
N SER A 248 20.64 -11.51 -26.08
CA SER A 248 20.94 -10.67 -24.93
C SER A 248 19.64 -10.34 -24.20
N LEU A 249 19.41 -10.93 -23.02
CA LEU A 249 18.18 -10.77 -22.24
C LEU A 249 18.26 -9.54 -21.34
N THR A 250 17.24 -8.69 -21.37
CA THR A 250 17.14 -7.47 -20.54
C THR A 250 16.14 -7.59 -19.40
N ALA A 251 15.13 -8.46 -19.52
CA ALA A 251 14.19 -8.79 -18.47
C ALA A 251 13.68 -10.24 -18.63
N ILE A 252 13.29 -10.86 -17.52
CA ILE A 252 12.66 -12.19 -17.49
C ILE A 252 11.51 -12.19 -16.48
N ALA A 253 10.46 -12.94 -16.78
CA ALA A 253 9.30 -13.14 -15.93
C ALA A 253 8.88 -14.61 -15.96
N ALA A 254 8.44 -15.16 -14.83
CA ALA A 254 7.94 -16.52 -14.76
C ALA A 254 6.74 -16.60 -13.80
N CYS A 255 5.80 -17.48 -14.14
CA CYS A 255 4.64 -17.79 -13.32
C CYS A 255 4.10 -19.15 -13.73
N GLY A 256 3.69 -19.99 -12.77
CA GLY A 256 3.22 -21.33 -13.08
C GLY A 256 4.31 -22.14 -13.79
N SER A 257 3.96 -22.68 -14.95
CA SER A 257 4.86 -23.45 -15.82
C SER A 257 5.49 -22.61 -16.94
N ASN A 258 5.31 -21.29 -16.93
CA ASN A 258 5.65 -20.39 -18.02
C ASN A 258 6.86 -19.50 -17.70
N LEU A 259 7.71 -19.28 -18.71
CA LEU A 259 8.84 -18.37 -18.69
C LEU A 259 8.77 -17.43 -19.89
N ALA A 260 8.96 -16.14 -19.66
CA ALA A 260 9.01 -15.10 -20.67
C ALA A 260 10.27 -14.25 -20.52
N ALA A 261 10.77 -13.69 -21.62
CA ALA A 261 11.92 -12.81 -21.62
C ALA A 261 11.80 -11.69 -22.66
N ARG A 262 12.36 -10.54 -22.32
CA ARG A 262 12.60 -9.43 -23.26
C ARG A 262 14.07 -9.40 -23.64
N THR A 263 14.35 -9.26 -24.92
CA THR A 263 15.72 -9.08 -25.44
C THR A 263 16.10 -7.61 -25.56
N GLU A 264 17.39 -7.31 -25.71
CA GLU A 264 17.90 -5.96 -25.99
C GLU A 264 17.32 -5.35 -27.28
N GLY A 265 17.00 -6.18 -28.28
CA GLY A 265 16.35 -5.76 -29.53
C GLY A 265 14.83 -5.62 -29.44
N GLY A 266 14.24 -5.67 -28.23
CA GLY A 266 12.80 -5.56 -28.04
C GLY A 266 12.01 -6.79 -28.51
N LEU A 267 12.65 -7.95 -28.67
CA LEU A 267 11.92 -9.21 -28.93
C LEU A 267 11.35 -9.76 -27.63
N TYR A 268 10.10 -10.20 -27.69
CA TYR A 268 9.46 -11.05 -26.70
C TYR A 268 9.72 -12.53 -27.01
N LEU A 269 10.17 -13.31 -26.02
CA LEU A 269 10.44 -14.74 -26.12
C LEU A 269 9.72 -15.48 -24.98
N CYS A 270 9.21 -16.69 -25.23
CA CYS A 270 8.48 -17.46 -24.23
C CYS A 270 8.70 -18.98 -24.36
N ALA A 271 8.58 -19.68 -23.23
CA ALA A 271 8.66 -21.14 -23.11
C ALA A 271 7.70 -21.64 -22.01
N SER A 272 7.17 -22.85 -22.16
CA SER A 272 6.19 -23.43 -21.21
C SER A 272 6.37 -24.94 -21.03
N ASN A 273 6.09 -25.42 -19.82
CA ASN A 273 5.93 -26.84 -19.50
C ASN A 273 4.46 -27.29 -19.37
N ALA A 274 3.48 -26.43 -19.68
CA ALA A 274 2.07 -26.80 -19.58
C ALA A 274 1.68 -27.90 -20.59
N ALA A 275 0.86 -28.87 -20.15
CA ALA A 275 0.46 -30.01 -20.99
C ALA A 275 -0.27 -29.62 -22.29
N ASP A 276 -0.95 -28.48 -22.27
CA ASP A 276 -1.67 -27.89 -23.40
C ASP A 276 -0.91 -26.72 -24.06
N ALA A 277 0.39 -26.54 -23.78
CA ALA A 277 1.21 -25.51 -24.39
C ALA A 277 1.33 -25.77 -25.90
N SER A 278 0.35 -25.27 -26.65
CA SER A 278 0.29 -25.35 -28.09
C SER A 278 1.36 -24.48 -28.72
N THR A 279 2.64 -24.90 -28.73
CA THR A 279 3.69 -24.28 -29.56
C THR A 279 3.69 -22.74 -29.53
N SER A 280 3.28 -22.11 -28.43
CA SER A 280 3.07 -20.67 -28.34
C SER A 280 4.38 -20.00 -28.01
N VAL A 281 5.39 -20.25 -28.85
CA VAL A 281 6.44 -19.26 -28.98
C VAL A 281 5.83 -18.13 -29.80
N LEU A 282 5.50 -17.01 -29.13
CA LEU A 282 5.40 -15.73 -29.81
C LEU A 282 6.82 -15.35 -30.24
N PHE A 283 7.32 -16.03 -31.28
CA PHE A 283 8.55 -15.61 -31.95
C PHE A 283 8.20 -14.34 -32.73
N GLY A 284 8.64 -13.18 -32.23
CA GLY A 284 8.85 -12.04 -33.12
C GLY A 284 7.86 -10.89 -33.02
N ALA A 285 7.29 -10.61 -31.85
CA ALA A 285 6.90 -9.23 -31.59
C ALA A 285 8.19 -8.41 -31.42
N ALA A 286 8.64 -7.77 -32.50
CA ALA A 286 9.51 -6.61 -32.39
C ALA A 286 8.69 -5.51 -31.69
N ASP A 287 9.33 -4.68 -30.87
CA ASP A 287 8.71 -3.57 -30.12
C ASP A 287 8.16 -3.91 -28.72
N CYS A 288 8.59 -5.01 -28.09
CA CYS A 288 8.27 -5.31 -26.68
C CYS A 288 8.97 -4.32 -25.72
N LYS A 289 8.16 -3.59 -24.94
CA LYS A 289 8.59 -2.71 -23.83
C LYS A 289 8.66 -3.49 -22.51
N TYR A 290 7.61 -4.25 -22.19
CA TYR A 290 7.52 -5.08 -20.98
C TYR A 290 7.09 -6.51 -21.31
N ALA A 291 7.65 -7.50 -20.61
CA ALA A 291 7.39 -8.92 -20.82
C ALA A 291 6.88 -9.56 -19.53
N PHE A 292 5.79 -10.32 -19.63
CA PHE A 292 5.12 -10.94 -18.49
C PHE A 292 4.83 -12.42 -18.75
N ALA A 293 4.78 -13.20 -17.68
CA ALA A 293 4.33 -14.58 -17.72
C ALA A 293 3.17 -14.73 -16.73
N GLY A 294 2.05 -15.28 -17.18
CA GLY A 294 0.96 -15.70 -16.32
C GLY A 294 0.93 -17.22 -16.19
N ASN A 295 0.16 -17.73 -15.22
CA ASN A 295 0.11 -19.17 -14.91
C ASN A 295 -0.14 -20.05 -16.15
N ASN A 296 -1.12 -19.66 -16.98
CA ASN A 296 -1.49 -20.34 -18.24
C ASN A 296 -1.65 -19.34 -19.41
N CYS A 297 -0.99 -18.19 -19.34
CA CYS A 297 -1.00 -17.19 -20.41
C CYS A 297 0.35 -16.48 -20.52
N PHE A 298 0.54 -15.84 -21.65
CA PHE A 298 1.65 -14.97 -21.96
C PHE A 298 1.13 -13.57 -22.22
N ALA A 299 1.89 -12.57 -21.82
CA ALA A 299 1.56 -11.19 -22.08
C ALA A 299 2.81 -10.35 -22.30
N TYR A 300 2.71 -9.36 -23.18
CA TYR A 300 3.70 -8.30 -23.29
C TYR A 300 3.01 -6.98 -23.58
N VAL A 301 3.69 -5.89 -23.25
CA VAL A 301 3.28 -4.53 -23.60
C VAL A 301 4.28 -3.98 -24.60
N ASP A 302 3.80 -3.34 -25.66
CA ASP A 302 4.66 -2.70 -26.65
C ASP A 302 5.03 -1.25 -26.27
N TYR A 303 5.87 -0.58 -27.07
CA TYR A 303 6.28 0.79 -26.75
C TYR A 303 5.14 1.82 -26.83
N ALA A 304 4.07 1.50 -27.55
CA ALA A 304 2.86 2.31 -27.56
C ALA A 304 1.98 2.10 -26.32
N GLY A 305 2.31 1.17 -25.41
CA GLY A 305 1.51 0.90 -24.21
C GLY A 305 0.34 -0.06 -24.45
N ARG A 306 0.31 -0.76 -25.58
CA ARG A 306 -0.77 -1.72 -25.90
C ARG A 306 -0.45 -3.09 -25.31
N LEU A 307 -1.46 -3.72 -24.72
CA LEU A 307 -1.36 -5.06 -24.15
C LEU A 307 -1.61 -6.14 -25.20
N HIS A 308 -0.66 -7.07 -25.34
CA HIS A 308 -0.78 -8.25 -26.18
C HIS A 308 -0.78 -9.48 -25.30
N THR A 309 -1.89 -10.24 -25.27
CA THR A 309 -1.99 -11.44 -24.42
C THR A 309 -2.89 -12.51 -25.03
N ASP A 310 -2.58 -13.78 -24.75
CA ASP A 310 -3.45 -14.93 -25.04
C ASP A 310 -4.38 -15.28 -23.86
N CYS A 311 -4.40 -14.46 -22.80
CA CYS A 311 -5.25 -14.65 -21.64
C CYS A 311 -6.74 -14.54 -22.02
N LYS A 312 -7.53 -15.55 -21.64
CA LYS A 312 -8.96 -15.67 -21.98
C LYS A 312 -9.89 -15.32 -20.81
N LEU A 313 -9.34 -14.78 -19.73
CA LEU A 313 -10.12 -14.37 -18.56
C LEU A 313 -11.03 -13.19 -18.92
N ALA A 314 -12.17 -13.11 -18.23
CA ALA A 314 -13.18 -12.09 -18.42
C ALA A 314 -13.50 -11.41 -17.09
N ASP A 315 -13.94 -10.15 -17.15
CA ASP A 315 -14.40 -9.40 -15.99
C ASP A 315 -15.76 -9.92 -15.49
N THR A 316 -16.28 -9.29 -14.44
CA THR A 316 -17.59 -9.62 -13.85
C THR A 316 -18.78 -9.38 -14.80
N ASP A 317 -18.61 -8.52 -15.82
CA ASP A 317 -19.59 -8.27 -16.88
C ASP A 317 -19.47 -9.29 -18.04
N GLY A 318 -18.47 -10.18 -17.99
CA GLY A 318 -18.18 -11.18 -19.02
C GLY A 318 -17.36 -10.65 -20.20
N ARG A 319 -16.83 -9.43 -20.13
CA ARG A 319 -15.93 -8.85 -21.15
C ARG A 319 -14.54 -9.43 -20.99
N ARG A 320 -13.97 -9.96 -22.06
CA ARG A 320 -12.61 -10.52 -22.05
C ARG A 320 -11.56 -9.44 -21.96
N ILE A 321 -10.36 -9.78 -21.49
CA ILE A 321 -9.21 -8.84 -21.49
C ILE A 321 -8.99 -8.24 -22.89
N SER A 322 -9.04 -9.06 -23.93
CA SER A 322 -8.89 -8.62 -25.33
C SER A 322 -10.01 -7.70 -25.84
N GLU A 323 -11.14 -7.63 -25.14
CA GLU A 323 -12.26 -6.73 -25.45
C GLU A 323 -12.24 -5.47 -24.61
N ALA A 324 -11.64 -5.54 -23.40
CA ALA A 324 -11.47 -4.41 -22.48
C ALA A 324 -10.24 -3.56 -22.82
N PHE A 325 -9.21 -4.17 -23.41
CA PHE A 325 -8.00 -3.51 -23.89
C PHE A 325 -7.81 -3.84 -25.37
N THR A 326 -8.24 -2.92 -26.21
CA THR A 326 -8.14 -2.99 -27.66
C THR A 326 -6.83 -2.36 -28.16
N GLU A 327 -6.57 -2.39 -29.46
CA GLU A 327 -5.38 -1.74 -30.03
C GLU A 327 -5.34 -0.21 -29.82
N ASP A 328 -6.49 0.40 -29.50
CA ASP A 328 -6.61 1.84 -29.22
C ASP A 328 -6.33 2.16 -27.74
N ASP A 329 -6.32 1.16 -26.85
CA ASP A 329 -6.09 1.31 -25.42
C ASP A 329 -4.59 1.19 -25.11
N ALA A 330 -3.89 2.32 -25.26
CA ALA A 330 -2.44 2.42 -25.32
C ALA A 330 -1.82 2.92 -23.99
N ASN A 331 -2.29 2.38 -22.87
CA ASN A 331 -1.99 2.93 -21.54
C ASN A 331 -1.64 1.86 -20.48
N VAL A 332 -1.40 0.62 -20.89
CA VAL A 332 -1.07 -0.47 -19.94
C VAL A 332 0.40 -0.41 -19.55
N VAL A 333 0.67 -0.56 -18.25
CA VAL A 333 2.04 -0.46 -17.70
C VAL A 333 2.48 -1.68 -16.89
N ASP A 334 1.55 -2.48 -16.36
CA ASP A 334 1.87 -3.74 -15.68
C ASP A 334 0.77 -4.79 -15.89
N PHE A 335 1.15 -6.07 -15.86
CA PHE A 335 0.26 -7.22 -16.02
C PHE A 335 0.68 -8.34 -15.08
N SER A 336 -0.27 -8.89 -14.33
CA SER A 336 -0.07 -10.06 -13.49
C SER A 336 -1.20 -11.05 -13.66
N CYS A 337 -0.90 -12.34 -13.78
CA CYS A 337 -1.93 -13.38 -13.90
C CYS A 337 -1.53 -14.66 -13.19
N ALA A 338 -2.31 -15.05 -12.18
CA ALA A 338 -2.08 -16.24 -11.38
C ALA A 338 -3.40 -16.91 -11.00
N PHE A 339 -3.38 -18.24 -10.81
CA PHE A 339 -4.51 -19.01 -10.21
C PHE A 339 -5.92 -18.70 -10.75
N GLY A 340 -6.06 -18.34 -12.03
CA GLY A 340 -7.37 -18.09 -12.66
C GLY A 340 -7.92 -16.67 -12.52
N HIS A 341 -7.10 -15.71 -12.07
CA HIS A 341 -7.40 -14.29 -12.15
C HIS A 341 -6.21 -13.50 -12.74
N ALA A 342 -6.47 -12.30 -13.24
CA ALA A 342 -5.48 -11.39 -13.81
C ALA A 342 -5.75 -9.95 -13.41
N LEU A 343 -4.68 -9.18 -13.30
CA LEU A 343 -4.66 -7.75 -13.01
C LEU A 343 -3.95 -7.04 -14.16
N VAL A 344 -4.56 -5.96 -14.63
CA VAL A 344 -3.98 -5.02 -15.60
C VAL A 344 -3.90 -3.66 -14.94
N LEU A 345 -2.70 -3.09 -14.87
CA LEU A 345 -2.47 -1.74 -14.37
C LEU A 345 -2.33 -0.78 -15.54
N SER A 346 -3.15 0.27 -15.54
CA SER A 346 -3.08 1.39 -16.46
C SER A 346 -2.18 2.51 -15.91
N ASP A 347 -1.66 3.38 -16.78
CA ASP A 347 -0.79 4.51 -16.43
C ASP A 347 -1.47 5.62 -15.60
N ASP A 348 -2.81 5.65 -15.57
CA ASP A 348 -3.62 6.49 -14.69
C ASP A 348 -3.71 5.92 -13.25
N GLY A 349 -3.16 4.73 -13.03
CA GLY A 349 -3.17 4.01 -11.77
C GLY A 349 -4.41 3.15 -11.52
N THR A 350 -5.34 3.09 -12.47
CA THR A 350 -6.49 2.20 -12.39
C THR A 350 -6.04 0.75 -12.54
N VAL A 351 -6.55 -0.11 -11.67
CA VAL A 351 -6.35 -1.57 -11.76
C VAL A 351 -7.64 -2.22 -12.24
N HIS A 352 -7.52 -3.02 -13.29
CA HIS A 352 -8.61 -3.82 -13.85
C HIS A 352 -8.36 -5.28 -13.53
N ALA A 353 -9.37 -5.95 -12.96
CA ALA A 353 -9.30 -7.36 -12.61
C ALA A 353 -10.21 -8.23 -13.49
N PHE A 354 -9.74 -9.42 -13.80
CA PHE A 354 -10.41 -10.40 -14.66
C PHE A 354 -10.30 -11.80 -14.06
N GLY A 355 -11.29 -12.65 -14.27
CA GLY A 355 -11.29 -14.05 -13.84
C GLY A 355 -12.03 -14.28 -12.52
N SER A 356 -11.50 -15.18 -11.70
CA SER A 356 -12.09 -15.52 -10.40
C SER A 356 -12.31 -14.28 -9.52
N ASN A 357 -13.42 -14.26 -8.80
CA ASN A 357 -13.75 -13.23 -7.82
C ASN A 357 -14.48 -13.84 -6.60
N ASP A 358 -14.24 -15.12 -6.31
CA ASP A 358 -14.92 -15.85 -5.23
C ASP A 358 -14.60 -15.28 -3.85
N PHE A 359 -13.46 -14.60 -3.74
CA PHE A 359 -12.94 -13.98 -2.52
C PHE A 359 -12.84 -12.45 -2.61
N CYS A 360 -13.51 -11.82 -3.60
CA CYS A 360 -13.37 -10.39 -3.88
C CYS A 360 -11.98 -9.96 -4.37
N GLU A 361 -11.13 -10.90 -4.83
CA GLU A 361 -9.82 -10.61 -5.39
C GLU A 361 -9.87 -9.70 -6.63
N GLY A 362 -11.03 -9.61 -7.29
CA GLY A 362 -11.29 -8.71 -8.40
C GLY A 362 -11.85 -7.33 -8.03
N GLU A 363 -12.14 -7.05 -6.76
CA GLU A 363 -12.73 -5.78 -6.30
C GLU A 363 -11.67 -4.65 -6.19
N THR A 364 -10.86 -4.47 -7.23
CA THR A 364 -9.74 -3.51 -7.30
C THR A 364 -10.17 -2.11 -7.74
N ALA A 365 -11.47 -1.86 -7.95
CA ALA A 365 -11.97 -0.62 -8.52
C ALA A 365 -11.67 0.63 -7.67
N SER A 366 -11.43 0.47 -6.35
CA SER A 366 -11.00 1.55 -5.47
C SER A 366 -9.51 1.84 -5.52
N TRP A 367 -8.69 0.98 -6.12
CA TRP A 367 -7.25 1.16 -6.19
C TRP A 367 -6.89 2.26 -7.19
N ARG A 368 -5.97 3.13 -6.78
CA ARG A 368 -5.43 4.22 -7.60
C ARG A 368 -3.91 4.26 -7.43
N LEU A 369 -3.28 3.19 -7.93
CA LEU A 369 -1.85 2.97 -7.81
C LEU A 369 -1.09 3.95 -8.71
N ARG A 370 -0.54 5.03 -8.15
CA ARG A 370 0.27 5.96 -8.96
C ARG A 370 1.54 5.27 -9.48
N PRO A 371 1.81 5.25 -10.79
CA PRO A 371 2.94 4.50 -11.36
C PRO A 371 4.31 5.18 -11.20
N TYR A 372 4.38 6.39 -10.61
CA TYR A 372 5.63 7.14 -10.54
C TYR A 372 5.80 7.95 -9.24
N LEU A 373 7.01 7.90 -8.67
CA LEU A 373 7.48 8.80 -7.62
C LEU A 373 8.93 9.20 -7.97
N ALA A 374 9.22 10.49 -7.98
CA ALA A 374 10.60 10.97 -7.88
C ALA A 374 10.97 11.16 -6.40
N ASP A 375 12.24 11.00 -6.05
CA ASP A 375 12.70 11.17 -4.66
C ASP A 375 12.32 12.57 -4.13
N GLY A 376 11.47 12.62 -3.10
CA GLY A 376 11.14 13.85 -2.35
C GLY A 376 9.73 14.40 -2.48
N GLY A 377 8.83 13.79 -3.29
CA GLY A 377 7.44 14.25 -3.40
C GLY A 377 6.60 13.47 -4.41
N PHE A 378 5.31 13.79 -4.48
CA PHE A 378 4.41 13.24 -5.50
C PHE A 378 4.67 13.91 -6.84
N VAL A 379 4.86 13.11 -7.89
CA VAL A 379 4.98 13.62 -9.26
C VAL A 379 3.65 13.35 -9.97
N LEU A 380 3.03 14.40 -10.50
CA LEU A 380 1.78 14.32 -11.26
C LEU A 380 2.04 14.89 -12.66
N GLY A 381 1.50 14.24 -13.70
CA GLY A 381 1.62 14.72 -15.09
C GLY A 381 2.71 14.04 -15.90
N LEU A 382 2.53 12.74 -16.18
CA LEU A 382 3.17 12.12 -17.34
C LEU A 382 2.32 12.49 -18.57
N ALA A 383 2.91 13.23 -19.51
CA ALA A 383 2.44 13.16 -20.89
C ALA A 383 2.96 11.82 -21.44
N PRO A 384 2.13 10.99 -22.11
CA PRO A 384 2.54 9.68 -22.62
C PRO A 384 3.80 9.71 -23.50
N ASP A 385 4.10 10.87 -24.13
CA ASP A 385 5.10 11.00 -25.18
C ASP A 385 6.15 12.10 -24.98
N ALA A 386 6.28 12.72 -23.79
CA ALA A 386 7.25 13.80 -23.62
C ALA A 386 7.85 13.91 -22.22
N ASP A 387 9.19 13.86 -22.17
CA ASP A 387 9.96 14.71 -21.26
C ASP A 387 9.72 16.17 -21.73
N PRO A 388 9.15 17.08 -20.91
CA PRO A 388 9.16 17.06 -19.45
C PRO A 388 7.80 16.87 -18.76
N LEU A 389 7.92 16.57 -17.46
CA LEU A 389 6.87 16.59 -16.44
C LEU A 389 5.97 17.84 -16.52
N ILE A 390 4.65 17.65 -16.59
CA ILE A 390 3.69 18.76 -16.53
C ILE A 390 3.54 19.23 -15.08
N ARG A 391 3.62 20.53 -14.83
CA ARG A 391 3.48 21.17 -13.50
C ARG A 391 2.30 22.13 -13.48
N THR A 392 1.83 22.52 -12.29
CA THR A 392 0.91 23.65 -12.20
C THR A 392 1.54 24.89 -12.86
N GLY A 393 0.79 25.55 -13.74
CA GLY A 393 1.25 26.74 -14.45
C GLY A 393 1.80 26.48 -15.87
N ASP A 394 2.07 25.22 -16.24
CA ASP A 394 2.52 24.91 -17.60
C ASP A 394 1.41 25.11 -18.64
N GLU A 395 1.77 25.61 -19.83
CA GLU A 395 0.82 25.69 -20.96
C GLU A 395 0.74 24.34 -21.68
N TYR A 396 -0.47 23.80 -21.80
CA TYR A 396 -0.73 22.57 -22.55
C TYR A 396 -1.71 22.81 -23.69
N THR A 397 -1.52 22.11 -24.82
CA THR A 397 -2.44 22.15 -25.96
C THR A 397 -3.11 20.79 -26.10
N LEU A 398 -4.42 20.75 -25.91
CA LEU A 398 -5.23 19.55 -26.10
C LEU A 398 -5.26 19.15 -27.58
N GLU A 399 -5.54 17.88 -27.87
CA GLU A 399 -5.60 17.34 -29.24
C GLU A 399 -6.56 18.09 -30.17
N ASN A 400 -7.61 18.69 -29.59
CA ASN A 400 -8.57 19.53 -30.32
C ASN A 400 -8.05 20.96 -30.64
N GLY A 401 -6.79 21.25 -30.31
CA GLY A 401 -6.12 22.53 -30.52
C GLY A 401 -6.39 23.59 -29.45
N ASN A 402 -7.19 23.28 -28.42
CA ASN A 402 -7.42 24.21 -27.32
C ASN A 402 -6.20 24.30 -26.42
N ARG A 403 -5.81 25.52 -26.07
CA ARG A 403 -4.70 25.79 -25.14
C ARG A 403 -5.26 26.06 -23.74
N GLY A 404 -4.61 25.54 -22.72
CA GLY A 404 -4.95 25.75 -21.32
C GLY A 404 -3.71 25.75 -20.43
N THR A 405 -3.87 26.20 -19.20
CA THR A 405 -2.84 26.11 -18.16
C THR A 405 -3.13 24.87 -17.32
N ALA A 406 -2.12 24.03 -17.11
CA ALA A 406 -2.22 22.89 -16.21
C ALA A 406 -2.40 23.38 -14.77
N VAL A 407 -3.34 22.77 -14.05
CA VAL A 407 -3.56 23.00 -12.63
C VAL A 407 -3.55 21.63 -11.97
N ILE A 408 -2.54 21.41 -11.13
CA ILE A 408 -2.39 20.20 -10.34
C ILE A 408 -2.78 20.58 -8.91
N LEU A 409 -3.88 20.02 -8.41
CA LEU A 409 -4.34 20.27 -7.06
C LEU A 409 -3.25 19.83 -6.05
N GLY A 410 -2.90 20.72 -5.14
CA GLY A 410 -1.84 20.53 -4.15
C GLY A 410 -0.44 21.03 -4.56
N ASP A 411 -0.14 21.20 -5.85
CA ASP A 411 1.11 21.81 -6.34
C ASP A 411 0.93 23.33 -6.39
N ILE A 412 0.99 23.95 -5.21
CA ILE A 412 0.67 25.37 -5.00
C ILE A 412 1.90 26.23 -5.30
N ASN A 413 3.10 25.70 -5.03
CA ASN A 413 4.35 26.37 -5.32
C ASN A 413 4.80 26.23 -6.79
N MET A 414 4.08 25.42 -7.59
CA MET A 414 4.27 25.21 -9.04
C MET A 414 5.61 24.53 -9.38
N ASP A 415 6.12 23.69 -8.48
CA ASP A 415 7.37 22.94 -8.68
C ASP A 415 7.14 21.55 -9.29
N GLY A 416 5.88 21.15 -9.49
CA GLY A 416 5.49 19.85 -10.03
C GLY A 416 5.41 18.76 -8.97
N SER A 417 5.50 19.12 -7.69
CA SER A 417 5.40 18.21 -6.57
C SER A 417 4.54 18.73 -5.44
N ILE A 418 3.90 17.81 -4.71
CA ILE A 418 3.08 18.16 -3.54
C ILE A 418 3.89 17.85 -2.28
N THR A 419 4.28 18.87 -1.53
CA THR A 419 5.20 18.78 -0.39
C THR A 419 4.74 19.63 0.80
N ALA A 420 5.49 19.57 1.91
CA ALA A 420 5.27 20.46 3.05
C ALA A 420 5.41 21.95 2.68
N ALA A 421 6.17 22.27 1.63
CA ALA A 421 6.30 23.64 1.15
C ALA A 421 4.97 24.21 0.65
N ASP A 422 4.13 23.38 0.02
CA ASP A 422 2.79 23.78 -0.42
C ASP A 422 1.87 24.04 0.76
N ALA A 423 1.91 23.18 1.79
CA ALA A 423 1.11 23.34 3.01
C ALA A 423 1.48 24.61 3.78
N ASP A 424 2.77 24.91 3.86
CA ASP A 424 3.28 26.14 4.47
C ASP A 424 2.89 27.38 3.66
N LEU A 425 2.96 27.30 2.33
CA LEU A 425 2.57 28.38 1.43
C LEU A 425 1.07 28.71 1.54
N LEU A 426 0.21 27.69 1.55
CA LEU A 426 -1.24 27.87 1.74
C LEU A 426 -1.55 28.44 3.14
N SER A 427 -0.89 27.93 4.19
CA SER A 427 -1.03 28.44 5.56
C SER A 427 -0.62 29.92 5.67
N ALA A 428 0.46 30.31 4.99
CA ALA A 428 0.93 31.68 4.95
C ALA A 428 -0.07 32.59 4.21
N TYR A 429 -0.70 32.11 3.14
CA TYR A 429 -1.74 32.85 2.42
C TYR A 429 -2.96 33.11 3.29
N LEU A 430 -3.49 32.08 3.97
CA LEU A 430 -4.65 32.24 4.86
C LEU A 430 -4.36 33.14 6.07
N SER A 431 -3.10 33.24 6.47
CA SER A 431 -2.64 34.16 7.51
C SER A 431 -2.41 35.59 7.01
N GLY A 432 -2.57 35.84 5.70
CA GLY A 432 -2.33 37.14 5.06
C GLY A 432 -0.85 37.51 4.87
N ASN A 433 0.07 36.56 5.05
CA ASN A 433 1.51 36.80 4.97
C ASN A 433 2.06 36.76 3.53
N VAL A 434 1.35 36.09 2.62
CA VAL A 434 1.69 36.01 1.19
C VAL A 434 0.43 36.21 0.34
N GLN A 435 0.61 36.42 -0.96
CA GLN A 435 -0.47 36.45 -1.94
C GLN A 435 -0.25 35.30 -2.93
N LEU A 436 -1.33 34.64 -3.33
CA LEU A 436 -1.31 33.60 -4.35
C LEU A 436 -2.00 34.13 -5.61
N ASP A 437 -1.47 33.78 -6.78
CA ASP A 437 -2.13 34.09 -8.04
C ASP A 437 -3.34 33.15 -8.29
N PRO A 438 -4.19 33.42 -9.30
CA PRO A 438 -5.37 32.60 -9.57
C PRO A 438 -5.08 31.13 -9.89
N VAL A 439 -3.95 30.81 -10.51
CA VAL A 439 -3.57 29.42 -10.85
C VAL A 439 -3.15 28.69 -9.57
N GLN A 440 -2.37 29.34 -8.71
CA GLN A 440 -2.01 28.83 -7.39
C GLN A 440 -3.24 28.65 -6.49
N LEU A 441 -4.20 29.57 -6.53
CA LEU A 441 -5.45 29.46 -5.79
C LEU A 441 -6.32 28.30 -6.28
N GLN A 442 -6.27 27.99 -7.58
CA GLN A 442 -6.93 26.83 -8.15
C GLN A 442 -6.24 25.53 -7.73
N ALA A 443 -4.91 25.49 -7.75
CA ALA A 443 -4.14 24.36 -7.21
C ALA A 443 -4.38 24.15 -5.71
N ALA A 444 -4.54 25.24 -4.95
CA ALA A 444 -4.82 25.19 -3.51
C ALA A 444 -6.27 24.78 -3.17
N ASN A 445 -7.19 24.79 -4.14
CA ASN A 445 -8.60 24.40 -3.96
C ASN A 445 -8.76 22.88 -4.04
N ILE A 446 -8.12 22.20 -3.09
CA ILE A 446 -7.95 20.74 -3.05
C ILE A 446 -9.32 20.04 -2.91
N LEU A 447 -10.25 20.63 -2.17
CA LEU A 447 -11.61 20.10 -2.02
C LEU A 447 -12.52 20.38 -3.22
N ARG A 448 -12.03 21.16 -4.20
CA ARG A 448 -12.64 21.48 -5.51
C ARG A 448 -14.06 22.05 -5.41
N ASP A 449 -14.19 23.26 -4.88
CA ASP A 449 -15.40 24.09 -5.10
C ASP A 449 -15.37 24.66 -6.53
N ALA A 450 -15.92 23.91 -7.49
CA ALA A 450 -16.00 24.34 -8.88
C ALA A 450 -16.80 25.65 -9.10
N ALA A 451 -17.68 26.01 -8.16
CA ALA A 451 -18.41 27.28 -8.22
C ALA A 451 -17.57 28.46 -7.71
N LYS A 452 -16.51 28.18 -6.94
CA LYS A 452 -15.56 29.17 -6.40
C LYS A 452 -14.12 28.65 -6.51
N PRO A 453 -13.58 28.51 -7.73
CA PRO A 453 -12.30 27.86 -7.98
C PRO A 453 -11.11 28.56 -7.32
N ASN A 454 -11.25 29.81 -6.90
CA ASN A 454 -10.19 30.59 -6.23
C ASN A 454 -10.46 30.78 -4.72
N SER A 455 -11.42 30.06 -4.14
CA SER A 455 -11.75 30.10 -2.71
C SER A 455 -11.07 28.94 -2.01
N VAL A 456 -10.25 29.24 -1.01
CA VAL A 456 -9.54 28.24 -0.20
C VAL A 456 -9.68 28.60 1.27
N ASP A 457 -9.73 27.60 2.13
CA ASP A 457 -9.85 27.79 3.58
C ASP A 457 -9.01 26.80 4.39
N ALA A 458 -9.21 26.78 5.71
CA ALA A 458 -8.44 25.93 6.62
C ALA A 458 -8.63 24.42 6.34
N ALA A 459 -9.75 24.01 5.73
CA ALA A 459 -10.01 22.63 5.36
C ALA A 459 -9.08 22.17 4.23
N ASP A 460 -8.75 23.04 3.27
CA ASP A 460 -7.78 22.72 2.20
C ASP A 460 -6.36 22.50 2.77
N VAL A 461 -5.96 23.33 3.75
CA VAL A 461 -4.67 23.15 4.45
C VAL A 461 -4.65 21.83 5.21
N GLU A 462 -5.74 21.49 5.90
CA GLU A 462 -5.82 20.25 6.65
C GLU A 462 -5.79 19.04 5.71
N GLN A 463 -6.52 19.07 4.60
CA GLN A 463 -6.45 18.03 3.57
C GLN A 463 -5.04 17.85 3.02
N LEU A 464 -4.32 18.95 2.76
CA LEU A 464 -2.93 18.89 2.32
C LEU A 464 -2.00 18.28 3.38
N ARG A 465 -2.18 18.62 4.66
CA ARG A 465 -1.44 18.00 5.78
C ARG A 465 -1.77 16.51 5.94
N CYS A 466 -3.04 16.14 5.83
CA CYS A 466 -3.47 14.76 5.83
C CYS A 466 -2.86 14.00 4.65
N HIS A 467 -2.81 14.60 3.46
CA HIS A 467 -2.18 14.01 2.29
C HIS A 467 -0.68 13.76 2.51
N LEU A 468 0.04 14.75 3.02
CA LEU A 468 1.47 14.63 3.34
C LEU A 468 1.75 13.62 4.46
N SER A 469 0.75 13.33 5.31
CA SER A 469 0.81 12.30 6.35
C SER A 469 0.35 10.92 5.86
N ASN A 470 0.06 10.77 4.56
CA ASN A 470 -0.51 9.58 3.94
C ASN A 470 -1.88 9.17 4.53
N TYR A 471 -2.64 10.12 5.07
CA TYR A 471 -4.00 9.92 5.55
C TYR A 471 -5.06 10.18 4.49
N THR A 472 -4.74 10.98 3.47
CA THR A 472 -5.62 11.25 2.32
C THR A 472 -4.84 11.34 1.00
N VAL A 473 -5.54 11.40 -0.13
CA VAL A 473 -5.07 11.59 -1.50
C VAL A 473 -5.76 12.82 -2.06
N ILE A 474 -4.97 13.65 -2.73
CA ILE A 474 -5.51 14.75 -3.52
C ILE A 474 -5.94 14.21 -4.88
N ASP A 475 -7.26 14.05 -5.04
CA ASP A 475 -7.90 13.60 -6.27
C ASP A 475 -7.87 14.71 -7.33
N GLN A 476 -7.09 14.50 -8.38
CA GLN A 476 -6.97 15.42 -9.51
C GLN A 476 -8.21 15.38 -10.43
N TYR A 477 -8.95 14.27 -10.43
CA TYR A 477 -10.05 13.98 -11.33
C TYR A 477 -11.37 13.86 -10.56
N ALA A 478 -12.05 14.99 -10.36
CA ALA A 478 -13.34 15.14 -9.66
C ALA A 478 -14.12 13.84 -9.41
N LYS A 479 -14.09 13.36 -8.15
CA LYS A 479 -15.22 12.81 -7.37
C LYS A 479 -16.37 12.21 -8.20
N SER A 480 -16.09 11.28 -9.11
CA SER A 480 -17.10 10.39 -9.67
C SER A 480 -16.81 8.96 -9.24
N PHE A 481 -16.75 8.71 -7.93
CA PHE A 481 -16.73 7.35 -7.43
C PHE A 481 -17.40 7.18 -6.06
N ARG A 482 -18.02 6.01 -5.90
CA ARG A 482 -18.77 5.45 -4.75
C ARG A 482 -19.04 6.44 -3.59
N TYR A 483 -20.28 6.91 -3.54
CA TYR A 483 -20.84 7.94 -2.65
C TYR A 483 -20.48 9.38 -2.95
N SER A 484 -19.51 9.69 -3.81
CA SER A 484 -19.19 11.09 -4.17
C SER A 484 -20.39 11.96 -4.54
N GLU A 485 -21.36 11.45 -5.30
CA GLU A 485 -22.58 12.22 -5.61
C GLU A 485 -23.46 12.40 -4.38
N GLN A 486 -23.67 11.36 -3.57
CA GLN A 486 -24.43 11.44 -2.31
C GLN A 486 -23.75 12.37 -1.29
N THR A 487 -22.45 12.23 -1.09
CA THR A 487 -21.62 13.08 -0.25
C THR A 487 -21.69 14.52 -0.75
N ALA A 488 -21.46 14.78 -2.05
CA ALA A 488 -21.55 16.13 -2.61
C ALA A 488 -22.95 16.72 -2.49
N ASN A 489 -24.01 15.91 -2.63
CA ASN A 489 -25.38 16.35 -2.41
C ASN A 489 -25.63 16.74 -0.95
N ALA A 490 -25.07 15.97 -0.01
CA ALA A 490 -25.15 16.24 1.42
C ALA A 490 -24.31 17.47 1.82
N GLU A 491 -23.09 17.60 1.33
CA GLU A 491 -22.20 18.77 1.49
C GLU A 491 -22.90 20.05 0.98
N ARG A 492 -23.59 20.00 -0.17
CA ARG A 492 -24.39 21.13 -0.68
C ARG A 492 -25.57 21.52 0.21
N THR A 493 -26.09 20.57 0.98
CA THR A 493 -27.21 20.80 1.91
C THR A 493 -26.69 21.35 3.24
N ASN A 494 -25.56 20.84 3.71
CA ASN A 494 -24.95 21.22 4.97
C ASN A 494 -23.43 21.02 4.92
N ALA A 495 -22.68 22.10 5.12
CA ALA A 495 -21.22 22.12 5.07
C ALA A 495 -20.56 21.31 6.21
N ASP A 496 -21.31 20.96 7.26
CA ASP A 496 -20.84 20.09 8.34
C ASP A 496 -20.82 18.59 7.93
N THR A 497 -21.20 18.28 6.68
CA THR A 497 -21.08 16.93 6.13
C THR A 497 -19.60 16.58 5.95
N VAL A 498 -19.17 15.48 6.55
CA VAL A 498 -17.79 14.98 6.46
C VAL A 498 -17.70 13.65 5.71
N GLY A 499 -18.82 13.12 5.24
CA GLY A 499 -18.83 11.88 4.47
C GLY A 499 -20.22 11.28 4.31
N TYR A 500 -20.24 10.02 3.88
CA TYR A 500 -21.46 9.26 3.64
C TYR A 500 -21.25 7.78 3.92
N ILE A 501 -22.20 7.16 4.62
CA ILE A 501 -22.17 5.75 4.95
C ILE A 501 -23.41 5.05 4.39
N LYS A 502 -23.18 3.92 3.71
CA LYS A 502 -24.23 2.99 3.32
C LYS A 502 -23.74 1.57 3.59
N LEU A 503 -24.51 0.81 4.38
CA LEU A 503 -24.21 -0.59 4.65
C LEU A 503 -25.24 -1.48 3.96
N GLU A 504 -24.79 -2.25 2.97
CA GLU A 504 -25.65 -3.13 2.19
C GLU A 504 -26.40 -4.15 3.09
N GLY A 505 -27.64 -4.48 2.71
CA GLY A 505 -28.50 -5.35 3.54
C GLY A 505 -29.09 -4.69 4.80
N THR A 506 -28.77 -3.42 5.06
CA THR A 506 -29.34 -2.62 6.16
C THR A 506 -30.12 -1.40 5.65
N ASN A 507 -30.65 -0.58 6.55
CA ASN A 507 -31.23 0.73 6.22
C ASN A 507 -30.29 1.90 6.54
N ILE A 508 -29.03 1.61 6.87
CA ILE A 508 -28.00 2.61 7.10
C ILE A 508 -27.60 3.12 5.72
N ASP A 509 -28.06 4.32 5.40
CA ASP A 509 -27.84 5.05 4.15
C ASP A 509 -28.04 6.54 4.46
N ALA A 510 -26.97 7.22 4.89
CA ALA A 510 -27.06 8.58 5.42
C ALA A 510 -25.73 9.33 5.37
N PRO A 511 -25.77 10.69 5.34
CA PRO A 511 -24.58 11.50 5.51
C PRO A 511 -24.01 11.34 6.92
N VAL A 512 -22.68 11.41 6.99
CA VAL A 512 -21.93 11.46 8.24
C VAL A 512 -21.62 12.93 8.52
N MET A 513 -22.02 13.41 9.70
CA MET A 513 -21.92 14.81 10.08
C MET A 513 -20.80 15.03 11.11
N PHE A 514 -20.22 16.22 11.16
CA PHE A 514 -19.37 16.62 12.27
C PHE A 514 -19.80 17.97 12.84
N GLY A 515 -19.84 18.06 14.17
CA GLY A 515 -19.99 19.34 14.84
C GLY A 515 -19.48 19.25 16.28
N PRO A 516 -18.88 20.32 16.81
CA PRO A 516 -18.21 20.30 18.10
C PRO A 516 -19.17 19.93 19.24
N ASN A 517 -18.64 19.34 20.31
CA ASN A 517 -19.42 18.88 21.47
C ASN A 517 -20.56 17.92 21.09
N PHE A 518 -20.35 17.09 20.07
CA PHE A 518 -21.34 16.15 19.54
C PHE A 518 -22.64 16.84 19.08
N TYR A 519 -22.55 17.99 18.41
CA TYR A 519 -23.71 18.79 17.98
C TYR A 519 -24.79 17.94 17.29
N TYR A 520 -24.39 17.06 16.37
CA TYR A 520 -25.28 16.18 15.59
C TYR A 520 -25.86 14.99 16.37
N HIS A 521 -25.50 14.82 17.63
CA HIS A 521 -26.23 13.95 18.55
C HIS A 521 -27.67 14.43 18.77
N TYR A 522 -27.90 15.76 18.68
CA TYR A 522 -29.21 16.39 18.92
C TYR A 522 -29.75 17.15 17.70
N HIS A 523 -29.10 17.02 16.53
CA HIS A 523 -29.51 17.71 15.30
C HIS A 523 -29.57 16.76 14.11
N ASP A 524 -30.56 16.95 13.24
CA ASP A 524 -30.61 16.25 11.95
C ASP A 524 -29.56 16.81 10.97
N ALA A 525 -29.38 16.14 9.83
CA ALA A 525 -28.36 16.51 8.84
C ALA A 525 -28.59 17.91 8.20
N ARG A 526 -29.76 18.54 8.43
CA ARG A 526 -30.05 19.91 7.99
C ARG A 526 -29.80 20.94 9.11
N GLY A 527 -29.32 20.52 10.27
CA GLY A 527 -29.05 21.36 11.42
C GLY A 527 -30.28 21.67 12.28
N ASN A 528 -31.43 21.01 12.06
CA ASN A 528 -32.60 21.21 12.91
C ASN A 528 -32.50 20.37 14.18
N SER A 529 -32.90 20.95 15.32
CA SER A 529 -33.00 20.21 16.58
C SER A 529 -33.90 18.98 16.42
N SER A 530 -33.37 17.81 16.76
CA SER A 530 -34.02 16.53 16.58
C SER A 530 -33.54 15.53 17.62
N SER A 531 -34.49 14.90 18.34
CA SER A 531 -34.17 13.80 19.26
C SER A 531 -33.67 12.55 18.56
N ARG A 532 -33.75 12.49 17.22
CA ARG A 532 -33.20 11.40 16.40
C ARG A 532 -31.72 11.59 16.10
N GLY A 533 -31.21 12.82 16.19
CA GLY A 533 -29.86 13.20 15.76
C GLY A 533 -29.56 12.81 14.31
N SER A 534 -28.27 12.70 14.01
CA SER A 534 -27.71 12.19 12.76
C SER A 534 -26.71 11.08 13.05
N ILE A 535 -26.12 10.51 11.99
CA ILE A 535 -24.88 9.75 12.11
C ILE A 535 -23.74 10.78 12.12
N TYR A 536 -22.80 10.68 13.06
CA TYR A 536 -21.80 11.72 13.29
C TYR A 536 -20.44 11.16 13.72
N LEU A 537 -19.39 11.95 13.48
CA LEU A 537 -18.04 11.69 13.96
C LEU A 537 -17.77 12.32 15.34
N TYR A 538 -16.89 11.69 16.11
CA TYR A 538 -16.33 12.28 17.32
C TYR A 538 -15.32 13.39 17.01
N TYR A 539 -14.54 13.21 15.94
CA TYR A 539 -13.47 14.12 15.52
C TYR A 539 -13.70 14.56 14.07
N GLY A 540 -13.45 15.84 13.78
CA GLY A 540 -13.72 16.45 12.47
C GLY A 540 -12.55 16.36 11.49
N TYR A 541 -11.64 15.41 11.69
CA TYR A 541 -10.45 15.20 10.87
C TYR A 541 -10.15 13.69 10.77
N PRO A 542 -9.44 13.23 9.72
CA PRO A 542 -9.17 11.81 9.48
C PRO A 542 -8.11 11.25 10.44
N SER A 543 -8.55 10.84 11.62
CA SER A 543 -7.69 10.24 12.64
C SER A 543 -7.31 8.77 12.32
N GLN A 544 -6.30 8.24 13.01
CA GLN A 544 -5.90 6.83 12.95
C GLN A 544 -7.03 5.91 13.39
N ASN A 545 -7.86 6.31 14.37
CA ASN A 545 -9.14 5.67 14.65
C ASN A 545 -10.28 6.66 14.42
N MET A 546 -11.03 6.48 13.35
CA MET A 546 -12.22 7.28 13.06
C MET A 546 -13.43 6.70 13.79
N VAL A 547 -14.12 7.52 14.58
CA VAL A 547 -15.21 7.05 15.44
C VAL A 547 -16.54 7.61 14.96
N ILE A 548 -17.39 6.73 14.41
CA ILE A 548 -18.76 7.03 13.97
C ILE A 548 -19.76 6.59 15.03
N SER A 549 -20.68 7.47 15.40
CA SER A 549 -21.81 7.14 16.26
C SER A 549 -23.13 7.70 15.74
N GLY A 550 -24.21 7.20 16.30
CA GLY A 550 -25.58 7.55 15.96
C GLY A 550 -26.56 6.86 16.89
N HIS A 551 -27.79 7.36 16.94
CA HIS A 551 -28.81 6.77 17.80
C HIS A 551 -29.25 5.40 17.28
N ASN A 552 -29.44 4.44 18.20
CA ASN A 552 -29.95 3.11 17.88
C ASN A 552 -31.39 3.21 17.36
N LEU A 553 -32.26 4.06 17.94
CA LEU A 553 -33.67 4.20 17.53
C LEU A 553 -34.43 2.87 17.37
N ARG A 554 -34.14 1.88 18.20
CA ARG A 554 -34.75 0.54 18.27
C ARG A 554 -36.23 0.44 17.92
N ARG A 555 -37.08 1.27 18.54
CA ARG A 555 -38.55 1.19 18.31
C ARG A 555 -38.96 1.52 16.87
N ALA A 556 -38.21 2.39 16.21
CA ALA A 556 -38.45 2.77 14.83
C ALA A 556 -37.70 1.86 13.85
N GLY A 557 -36.69 1.12 14.31
CA GLY A 557 -35.91 0.20 13.49
C GLY A 557 -35.07 0.90 12.42
N ILE A 558 -34.64 2.14 12.66
CA ILE A 558 -33.92 3.02 11.72
C ILE A 558 -32.58 3.48 12.31
N MET A 559 -31.80 4.24 11.54
CA MET A 559 -30.46 4.71 11.93
C MET A 559 -29.55 3.51 12.25
N LEU A 560 -28.75 3.57 13.30
CA LEU A 560 -27.82 2.50 13.64
C LEU A 560 -28.49 1.30 14.32
N HIS A 561 -29.84 1.23 14.40
CA HIS A 561 -30.52 0.02 14.92
C HIS A 561 -30.04 -1.24 14.22
N GLN A 562 -29.90 -1.17 12.89
CA GLN A 562 -29.57 -2.33 12.05
C GLN A 562 -28.16 -2.87 12.29
N LEU A 563 -27.31 -2.21 13.09
CA LEU A 563 -26.08 -2.84 13.58
C LEU A 563 -26.37 -4.13 14.38
N HIS A 564 -27.51 -4.18 15.08
CA HIS A 564 -27.98 -5.39 15.77
C HIS A 564 -28.44 -6.48 14.80
N LYS A 565 -29.03 -6.10 13.65
CA LYS A 565 -29.31 -7.05 12.57
C LYS A 565 -28.01 -7.63 12.02
N ILE A 566 -26.98 -6.81 11.84
CA ILE A 566 -25.66 -7.30 11.43
C ILE A 566 -25.13 -8.32 12.44
N GLN A 567 -25.17 -8.03 13.75
CA GLN A 567 -24.75 -8.96 14.80
C GLN A 567 -25.54 -10.29 14.79
N ASP A 568 -26.86 -10.23 14.71
CA ASP A 568 -27.72 -11.41 14.87
C ASP A 568 -27.80 -12.27 13.60
N GLU A 569 -27.85 -11.65 12.42
CA GLU A 569 -28.15 -12.33 11.16
C GLU A 569 -26.89 -12.52 10.29
N TYR A 570 -26.03 -11.50 10.20
CA TYR A 570 -24.93 -11.48 9.23
C TYR A 570 -23.58 -11.88 9.81
N ALA A 571 -23.29 -11.54 11.07
CA ALA A 571 -22.04 -11.89 11.73
C ALA A 571 -21.71 -13.39 11.71
N PRO A 572 -22.69 -14.32 11.83
CA PRO A 572 -22.42 -15.76 11.67
C PRO A 572 -21.88 -16.15 10.28
N THR A 573 -22.05 -15.31 9.27
CA THR A 573 -21.59 -15.55 7.89
C THR A 573 -20.25 -14.86 7.58
N TYR A 574 -19.62 -14.20 8.56
CA TYR A 574 -18.36 -13.46 8.40
C TYR A 574 -17.13 -14.37 8.23
N GLY A 575 -17.31 -15.69 8.24
CA GLY A 575 -16.32 -16.61 7.68
C GLY A 575 -16.05 -16.34 6.19
N GLU A 576 -17.03 -15.80 5.46
CA GLU A 576 -16.85 -15.31 4.09
C GLU A 576 -16.30 -13.88 4.11
N PHE A 577 -15.14 -13.66 3.47
CA PHE A 577 -14.44 -12.37 3.45
C PHE A 577 -15.34 -11.20 3.04
N LYS A 578 -16.12 -11.35 1.95
CA LYS A 578 -17.04 -10.32 1.44
C LYS A 578 -18.03 -9.80 2.48
N ASN A 579 -18.46 -10.64 3.42
CA ASN A 579 -19.45 -10.25 4.43
C ASN A 579 -18.82 -9.40 5.55
N ARG A 580 -17.48 -9.35 5.62
CA ARG A 580 -16.73 -8.52 6.58
C ARG A 580 -16.45 -7.11 6.07
N LEU A 581 -16.71 -6.84 4.79
CA LEU A 581 -16.27 -5.61 4.12
C LEU A 581 -17.35 -4.53 4.16
N TRP A 582 -16.98 -3.35 4.64
CA TRP A 582 -17.80 -2.14 4.61
C TRP A 582 -17.12 -1.09 3.74
N THR A 583 -17.88 -0.47 2.83
CA THR A 583 -17.38 0.64 2.02
C THR A 583 -18.04 1.93 2.49
N LEU A 584 -17.24 2.97 2.73
CA LEU A 584 -17.74 4.25 3.22
C LEU A 584 -16.85 5.40 2.77
N ASN A 585 -17.49 6.56 2.61
CA ASN A 585 -16.83 7.79 2.23
C ASN A 585 -16.65 8.69 3.44
N LEU A 586 -15.42 9.10 3.73
CA LEU A 586 -15.09 10.05 4.78
C LEU A 586 -14.01 10.99 4.27
N PHE A 587 -14.16 12.29 4.54
CA PHE A 587 -13.21 13.34 4.18
C PHE A 587 -12.88 13.38 2.68
N GLY A 588 -13.85 13.03 1.83
CA GLY A 588 -13.69 13.01 0.39
C GLY A 588 -13.19 11.68 -0.18
N GLU A 589 -12.81 10.73 0.67
CA GLU A 589 -12.21 9.46 0.25
C GLU A 589 -13.15 8.29 0.49
N THR A 590 -13.17 7.33 -0.44
CA THR A 590 -13.94 6.10 -0.27
C THR A 590 -13.00 4.93 -0.03
N HIS A 591 -13.18 4.28 1.11
CA HIS A 591 -12.34 3.17 1.56
C HIS A 591 -13.16 1.94 1.88
N THR A 592 -12.50 0.79 1.75
CA THR A 592 -12.99 -0.52 2.15
C THR A 592 -12.39 -0.89 3.50
N TRP A 593 -13.25 -1.31 4.41
CA TRP A 593 -12.93 -1.62 5.80
C TRP A 593 -13.34 -3.03 6.13
N GLU A 594 -12.46 -3.80 6.75
CA GLU A 594 -12.76 -5.17 7.20
C GLU A 594 -13.02 -5.19 8.70
N VAL A 595 -14.17 -5.74 9.11
CA VAL A 595 -14.50 -5.97 10.52
C VAL A 595 -13.48 -6.98 11.10
N PHE A 596 -12.82 -6.61 12.19
CA PHE A 596 -11.90 -7.51 12.91
C PHE A 596 -12.36 -7.83 14.34
N ALA A 597 -13.26 -7.02 14.90
CA ALA A 597 -13.90 -7.32 16.17
C ALA A 597 -15.32 -6.72 16.22
N MET A 598 -16.24 -7.44 16.83
CA MET A 598 -17.60 -6.98 17.08
C MET A 598 -18.10 -7.59 18.38
N TYR A 599 -18.68 -6.76 19.25
CA TYR A 599 -19.30 -7.24 20.47
C TYR A 599 -20.29 -6.23 21.04
N GLU A 600 -21.21 -6.73 21.86
CA GLU A 600 -22.11 -5.92 22.63
C GLU A 600 -21.73 -5.85 24.11
N GLU A 601 -21.42 -4.65 24.58
CA GLU A 601 -21.08 -4.38 25.96
C GLU A 601 -22.30 -4.04 26.81
N LYS A 602 -22.39 -4.71 27.97
CA LYS A 602 -23.47 -4.59 28.96
C LYS A 602 -22.87 -4.27 30.35
N PRO A 603 -22.40 -3.03 30.57
CA PRO A 603 -21.71 -2.66 31.81
C PRO A 603 -22.68 -2.59 32.99
N ALA A 604 -22.20 -2.89 34.21
CA ALA A 604 -23.04 -2.85 35.41
C ALA A 604 -23.19 -1.43 36.00
N SER A 605 -22.30 -0.49 35.64
CA SER A 605 -22.40 0.94 35.97
C SER A 605 -21.83 1.81 34.85
N ALA A 606 -22.18 3.11 34.84
CA ALA A 606 -21.68 4.05 33.83
C ALA A 606 -20.15 4.19 33.85
N GLU A 607 -19.53 4.09 35.03
CA GLU A 607 -18.07 4.14 35.21
C GLU A 607 -17.35 2.91 34.63
N GLN A 608 -18.08 1.83 34.38
CA GLN A 608 -17.56 0.60 33.77
C GLN A 608 -17.75 0.57 32.25
N SER A 609 -18.38 1.58 31.66
CA SER A 609 -18.54 1.66 30.21
C SER A 609 -17.17 1.82 29.54
N SER A 610 -16.91 0.99 28.53
CA SER A 610 -15.69 1.09 27.71
C SER A 610 -15.76 2.21 26.67
N GLN A 611 -16.85 2.99 26.60
CA GLN A 611 -17.09 3.95 25.51
C GLN A 611 -15.91 4.92 25.29
N TYR A 612 -15.40 5.53 26.36
CA TYR A 612 -14.27 6.45 26.23
C TYR A 612 -12.98 5.73 25.78
N TYR A 613 -12.72 4.54 26.31
CA TYR A 613 -11.57 3.74 25.92
C TYR A 613 -11.64 3.29 24.46
N ASN A 614 -12.78 2.75 24.02
CA ASN A 614 -13.00 2.24 22.66
C ASN A 614 -13.05 3.34 21.58
N CYS A 615 -13.41 4.56 21.96
CA CYS A 615 -13.43 5.73 21.09
C CYS A 615 -12.16 6.58 21.20
N ASN A 616 -11.17 6.13 21.99
CA ASN A 616 -9.96 6.85 22.37
C ASN A 616 -10.21 8.24 23.01
N TYR A 617 -11.44 8.61 23.39
CA TYR A 617 -11.81 9.96 23.81
C TYR A 617 -11.47 10.28 25.28
N PRO A 618 -11.04 11.52 25.62
CA PRO A 618 -10.95 12.73 24.78
C PRO A 618 -9.64 12.88 23.99
N GLN A 619 -8.78 11.88 24.03
CA GLN A 619 -7.55 11.85 23.24
C GLN A 619 -7.80 11.20 21.88
N THR A 620 -6.75 11.01 21.09
CA THR A 620 -6.85 10.27 19.83
C THR A 620 -5.77 9.22 19.75
N MET A 621 -5.91 8.26 18.85
CA MET A 621 -4.99 7.12 18.77
C MET A 621 -3.57 7.55 18.39
N GLU A 622 -3.41 8.68 17.70
CA GLU A 622 -2.11 9.29 17.34
C GLU A 622 -1.32 9.76 18.56
N SER A 623 -1.98 9.98 19.70
CA SER A 623 -1.30 10.33 20.95
C SER A 623 -0.81 9.11 21.74
N MET A 624 -1.10 7.89 21.25
CA MET A 624 -0.78 6.63 21.92
C MET A 624 0.50 6.01 21.33
N THR A 625 1.19 5.20 22.14
CA THR A 625 2.33 4.40 21.66
C THR A 625 1.85 3.13 20.96
N SER A 626 2.71 2.52 20.13
CA SER A 626 2.39 1.25 19.46
C SER A 626 2.01 0.15 20.45
N GLU A 627 2.61 0.11 21.64
CA GLU A 627 2.25 -0.85 22.69
C GLU A 627 0.83 -0.62 23.21
N GLN A 628 0.44 0.64 23.44
CA GLN A 628 -0.91 0.97 23.89
C GLN A 628 -1.96 0.64 22.82
N ILE A 629 -1.63 0.83 21.55
CA ILE A 629 -2.51 0.44 20.44
C ILE A 629 -2.60 -1.09 20.35
N SER A 630 -1.50 -1.83 20.52
CA SER A 630 -1.51 -3.30 20.61
C SER A 630 -2.37 -3.82 21.76
N GLU A 631 -2.31 -3.17 22.93
CA GLU A 631 -3.19 -3.49 24.06
C GLU A 631 -4.67 -3.24 23.73
N TRP A 632 -4.97 -2.14 23.04
CA TRP A 632 -6.32 -1.84 22.57
C TRP A 632 -6.83 -2.89 21.56
N ILE A 633 -6.02 -3.27 20.57
CA ILE A 633 -6.34 -4.33 19.60
C ILE A 633 -6.63 -5.65 20.33
N THR A 634 -5.73 -6.05 21.23
CA THR A 634 -5.87 -7.29 22.02
C THR A 634 -7.14 -7.26 22.86
N TYR A 635 -7.47 -6.12 23.46
CA TYR A 635 -8.70 -5.93 24.22
C TYR A 635 -9.94 -6.15 23.35
N GLN A 636 -9.96 -5.66 22.10
CA GLN A 636 -11.09 -5.86 21.20
C GLN A 636 -11.22 -7.32 20.75
N GLN A 637 -10.11 -7.92 20.33
CA GLN A 637 -10.09 -9.30 19.85
C GLN A 637 -10.43 -10.32 20.95
N ALA A 638 -10.08 -10.04 22.21
CA ALA A 638 -10.43 -10.90 23.33
C ALA A 638 -11.95 -10.91 23.66
N ARG A 639 -12.70 -9.93 23.15
CA ARG A 639 -14.12 -9.72 23.46
C ARG A 639 -15.04 -9.99 22.27
N THR A 640 -14.48 -10.16 21.08
CA THR A 640 -15.24 -10.34 19.85
C THR A 640 -16.16 -11.55 19.94
N GLU A 641 -17.37 -11.41 19.41
CA GLU A 641 -18.35 -12.49 19.25
C GLU A 641 -18.17 -13.26 17.92
N LEU A 642 -17.15 -12.89 17.15
CA LEU A 642 -16.85 -13.43 15.82
C LEU A 642 -15.97 -14.68 15.93
N ASP A 643 -16.26 -15.70 15.10
CA ASP A 643 -15.54 -16.98 15.07
C ASP A 643 -14.42 -16.99 13.99
N TYR A 644 -13.62 -15.92 13.94
CA TYR A 644 -12.44 -15.83 13.09
C TYR A 644 -11.41 -14.89 13.69
N SER A 645 -10.14 -15.07 13.32
CA SER A 645 -9.04 -14.21 13.73
C SER A 645 -8.46 -13.47 12.53
N ILE A 646 -8.21 -12.18 12.70
CA ILE A 646 -7.50 -11.35 11.72
C ILE A 646 -6.25 -10.82 12.38
N HIS A 647 -5.15 -10.74 11.65
CA HIS A 647 -3.98 -10.02 12.12
C HIS A 647 -4.22 -8.52 11.98
N VAL A 648 -4.03 -7.82 13.09
CA VAL A 648 -4.24 -6.37 13.20
C VAL A 648 -3.04 -5.79 13.93
N THR A 649 -2.51 -4.68 13.42
CA THR A 649 -1.26 -4.08 13.91
C THR A 649 -1.47 -2.63 14.34
N PRO A 650 -0.60 -2.09 15.20
CA PRO A 650 -0.61 -0.66 15.55
C PRO A 650 -0.46 0.32 14.39
N ASN A 651 -0.07 -0.15 13.20
CA ASN A 651 0.11 0.68 12.01
C ASN A 651 -1.14 0.74 11.13
N ASP A 652 -2.16 -0.07 11.44
CA ASP A 652 -3.43 -0.04 10.72
C ASP A 652 -4.18 1.28 10.97
N ARG A 653 -5.01 1.66 10.01
CA ARG A 653 -6.08 2.65 10.20
C ARG A 653 -7.34 1.94 10.64
N PHE A 654 -8.00 2.50 11.64
CA PHE A 654 -9.17 1.94 12.29
C PHE A 654 -10.42 2.77 12.07
N LEU A 655 -11.55 2.08 12.07
CA LEU A 655 -12.87 2.66 12.13
C LEU A 655 -13.63 1.98 13.28
N THR A 656 -14.05 2.76 14.27
CA THR A 656 -14.97 2.33 15.31
C THR A 656 -16.37 2.82 14.99
N VAL A 657 -17.33 1.92 14.79
CA VAL A 657 -18.75 2.27 14.65
C VAL A 657 -19.51 1.77 15.86
N LEU A 658 -20.26 2.66 16.52
CA LEU A 658 -20.98 2.32 17.76
C LEU A 658 -22.40 2.90 17.85
N THR A 659 -23.27 2.17 18.53
CA THR A 659 -24.58 2.67 18.99
C THR A 659 -25.01 2.00 20.31
N CYS A 660 -26.17 2.38 20.84
CA CYS A 660 -26.72 1.79 22.07
C CYS A 660 -27.02 0.28 21.88
N ALA A 661 -26.93 -0.48 22.97
CA ALA A 661 -27.29 -1.90 23.05
C ALA A 661 -28.80 -2.22 22.77
N ASP A 662 -29.14 -3.49 22.51
CA ASP A 662 -30.42 -4.03 22.01
C ASP A 662 -31.53 -4.15 23.07
N GLN A 663 -31.17 -4.45 24.32
CA GLN A 663 -32.09 -4.82 25.39
C GLN A 663 -31.80 -4.06 26.67
N HIS A 664 -32.72 -3.18 27.10
CA HIS A 664 -33.01 -2.72 28.48
C HIS A 664 -31.90 -2.44 29.51
N TRP A 665 -30.61 -2.58 29.22
CA TRP A 665 -29.57 -1.94 30.00
C TRP A 665 -29.73 -0.45 29.74
N GLU A 666 -30.07 0.27 30.80
CA GLU A 666 -30.41 1.68 30.72
C GLU A 666 -29.33 2.34 29.86
N SER A 667 -29.73 3.08 28.83
CA SER A 667 -28.80 3.90 28.04
C SER A 667 -27.88 4.75 28.94
N ASN A 668 -28.35 5.02 30.16
CA ASN A 668 -27.69 5.67 31.28
C ASN A 668 -26.45 4.92 31.83
N LEU A 669 -26.37 3.60 31.69
CA LEU A 669 -25.23 2.78 32.12
C LEU A 669 -24.14 2.68 31.04
N GLY A 670 -24.40 3.19 29.83
CA GLY A 670 -23.38 3.23 28.77
C GLY A 670 -23.19 1.93 28.00
N GLY A 671 -24.21 1.05 27.94
CA GLY A 671 -24.18 -0.15 27.09
C GLY A 671 -24.15 0.18 25.59
N ARG A 672 -23.28 -0.50 24.85
CA ARG A 672 -22.99 -0.21 23.43
C ARG A 672 -22.73 -1.49 22.65
N ILE A 673 -23.18 -1.50 21.41
CA ILE A 673 -22.63 -2.41 20.40
C ILE A 673 -21.48 -1.70 19.69
N TYR A 674 -20.37 -2.41 19.47
CA TYR A 674 -19.20 -1.92 18.76
C TYR A 674 -18.89 -2.80 17.56
N PHE A 675 -18.54 -2.14 16.46
CA PHE A 675 -17.85 -2.74 15.34
C PHE A 675 -16.50 -2.04 15.22
N PHE A 676 -15.43 -2.82 15.24
CA PHE A 676 -14.08 -2.35 14.99
C PHE A 676 -13.62 -2.91 13.65
N LEU A 677 -13.24 -1.98 12.78
CA LEU A 677 -12.81 -2.29 11.43
C LEU A 677 -11.41 -1.73 11.21
N ARG A 678 -10.70 -2.36 10.28
CA ARG A 678 -9.40 -1.89 9.78
C ARG A 678 -9.52 -1.60 8.29
N MET A 679 -8.83 -0.58 7.80
CA MET A 679 -8.78 -0.29 6.37
C MET A 679 -8.07 -1.44 5.63
N VAL A 680 -8.60 -1.85 4.47
CA VAL A 680 -8.06 -2.97 3.69
C VAL A 680 -7.74 -2.65 2.23
N ASP A 681 -8.13 -1.48 1.72
CA ASP A 681 -7.55 -0.95 0.50
C ASP A 681 -6.43 0.04 0.82
N GLY A 682 -5.40 0.07 -0.03
CA GLY A 682 -4.45 1.17 -0.05
C GLY A 682 -4.70 1.98 -1.31
N HIS A 683 -4.45 3.28 -1.20
CA HIS A 683 -4.57 4.23 -2.29
C HIS A 683 -3.56 3.94 -3.39
#